data_AF-A0AAE3QUD0-F1
#
_entry.id   AF-A0AAE3QUD0-F1
#
_cell.length_a   1.000
_cell.length_b   1.000
_cell.length_c   1.000
_cell.angle_alpha   90.00
_cell.angle_beta   90.00
_cell.angle_gamma   90.00
#
_symmetry.space_group_name_H-M   'P 1'
#
loop_
_entity.id
_entity.type
_entity.pdbx_description
1 polymer ?
#
loop_
_entity_poly.entity_id
_entity_poly.type
_entity_poly.pdbx_seq_one_letter_code
_entity_poly.pdbx_strand_id
1 'polypeptide(L)'
;MKSFLVLYFTLVVSCFGHSVVSAQSPAGISANLNLWLKANTGVTGTTTVTNWTDNSTQTNNATGSAPAPSYITTGSTLFNYNSYLQFTAASSQMLSLTAAKNPLGSGTQARTFYTVTFPSSAADENTVIGQGTNATGTTNQGRHLRYITNTNRLIVDTDGRVRGSASATNSRPFIATFSVAASETQALSASTFGSINGVTTSITSYSNGSANSSINTASTLAQIGHRPAETNYFDGRIAEIISYPGIQHSATQRQQVESYLAVKYGITMTNNYLNSASSTIFTVASPYNNNIIGIARDDNSSLLQRQSHSYDDSARVYLSTLTANNISNAGAFLTNNQYILMGANTSRLRATSASMSEMPLGLFSRIGREWKVTNTGFTGTFNWDVTLESGIGGLNSSDLRLLVDTDGNFSDATTYSSLSGLTFSVSGNTVSVSGISITMIPTGTTRFITLASSASTTPLPVAWLNFKGYAQNEGVILQWNVASETNNAKFTVERSLDGIHYEAIATITGKGTTSQQSPYSYTDTNPLVATAYYRIQQTDVTGESSYSSVISISYTTTRPATQFTVFPNPARSTDSISLSFEETIPAYTDYTIYDFSGHILSSDKLKASDTGIFMMNTQLIKGMYLVRLTGEGVESKFQKLVIE
;
A
#
# COMPACT_ATOMS: atom_id res chain seq x y z
N MET A 1 -8.91 -25.94 90.50
CA MET A 1 -9.84 -25.23 89.59
C MET A 1 -9.00 -24.23 88.80
N LYS A 2 -8.42 -24.60 87.65
CA LYS A 2 -8.97 -24.52 86.28
C LYS A 2 -9.70 -23.21 85.98
N SER A 3 -9.02 -22.34 85.22
CA SER A 3 -9.57 -21.61 84.07
C SER A 3 -8.42 -20.98 83.28
N PHE A 4 -8.12 -21.53 82.11
CA PHE A 4 -7.26 -20.91 81.08
C PHE A 4 -8.19 -20.29 80.03
N LEU A 5 -8.07 -18.97 79.85
CA LEU A 5 -8.74 -18.22 78.81
C LEU A 5 -7.86 -18.23 77.56
N VAL A 6 -8.32 -18.88 76.48
CA VAL A 6 -7.67 -18.89 75.17
C VAL A 6 -8.21 -17.70 74.37
N LEU A 7 -7.32 -16.77 73.98
CA LEU A 7 -7.64 -15.64 73.12
C LEU A 7 -7.33 -16.03 71.66
N TYR A 8 -8.35 -15.98 70.79
CA TYR A 8 -8.19 -16.15 69.34
C TYR A 8 -7.63 -14.86 68.72
N PHE A 9 -6.54 -14.96 67.94
CA PHE A 9 -6.05 -13.89 67.08
C PHE A 9 -6.37 -14.26 65.62
N THR A 10 -7.28 -13.52 65.00
CA THR A 10 -7.67 -13.70 63.59
C THR A 10 -6.63 -13.03 62.69
N LEU A 11 -5.92 -13.81 61.88
CA LEU A 11 -4.98 -13.32 60.87
C LEU A 11 -5.78 -12.83 59.64
N VAL A 12 -5.82 -11.52 59.40
CA VAL A 12 -6.35 -10.95 58.15
C VAL A 12 -5.25 -11.06 57.08
N VAL A 13 -5.40 -12.01 56.16
CA VAL A 13 -4.56 -12.09 54.95
C VAL A 13 -5.11 -11.12 53.92
N SER A 14 -4.41 -10.01 53.69
CA SER A 14 -4.66 -9.12 52.57
C SER A 14 -4.21 -9.79 51.27
N CYS A 15 -5.16 -10.21 50.44
CA CYS A 15 -4.90 -10.62 49.06
C CYS A 15 -4.50 -9.41 48.20
N PHE A 16 -3.21 -9.09 48.15
CA PHE A 16 -2.66 -8.36 47.01
C PHE A 16 -2.53 -9.34 45.84
N GLY A 17 -3.30 -9.11 44.78
CA GLY A 17 -3.18 -9.83 43.52
C GLY A 17 -1.76 -9.74 43.00
N HIS A 18 -1.00 -10.82 43.13
CA HIS A 18 0.25 -11.00 42.41
C HIS A 18 -0.10 -11.17 40.93
N SER A 19 -0.05 -10.08 40.16
CA SER A 19 0.17 -10.17 38.72
C SER A 19 1.53 -10.82 38.56
N VAL A 20 1.56 -12.09 38.13
CA VAL A 20 2.80 -12.74 37.72
C VAL A 20 3.32 -11.92 36.54
N VAL A 21 4.32 -11.07 36.78
CA VAL A 21 5.00 -10.34 35.70
C VAL A 21 5.82 -11.38 34.94
N SER A 22 5.22 -11.95 33.90
CA SER A 22 5.93 -12.74 32.90
C SER A 22 7.10 -11.90 32.37
N ALA A 23 8.29 -12.50 32.26
CA ALA A 23 9.42 -11.83 31.63
C ALA A 23 9.06 -11.53 30.16
N GLN A 24 9.02 -10.24 29.80
CA GLN A 24 8.63 -9.80 28.47
C GLN A 24 9.77 -10.04 27.47
N SER A 25 9.42 -10.35 26.23
CA SER A 25 10.39 -10.51 25.14
C SER A 25 9.73 -10.22 23.80
N PRO A 26 10.49 -9.92 22.73
CA PRO A 26 9.89 -9.64 21.42
C PRO A 26 8.99 -10.78 20.95
N ALA A 27 7.71 -10.50 20.73
CA ALA A 27 6.70 -11.49 20.38
C ALA A 27 6.58 -12.70 21.34
N GLY A 28 6.97 -12.55 22.62
CA GLY A 28 7.00 -13.65 23.59
C GLY A 28 8.12 -14.68 23.35
N ILE A 29 9.07 -14.42 22.45
CA ILE A 29 10.22 -15.28 22.19
C ILE A 29 11.40 -14.86 23.05
N SER A 30 11.69 -15.60 24.13
CA SER A 30 12.76 -15.26 25.09
C SER A 30 14.03 -16.10 24.93
N ALA A 31 13.92 -17.28 24.31
CA ALA A 31 15.03 -18.20 24.13
C ALA A 31 16.17 -17.53 23.33
N ASN A 32 17.35 -17.45 23.93
CA ASN A 32 18.56 -16.81 23.38
C ASN A 32 18.41 -15.32 23.03
N LEU A 33 17.44 -14.61 23.61
CA LEU A 33 17.37 -13.15 23.45
C LEU A 33 18.61 -12.50 24.09
N ASN A 34 19.44 -11.86 23.28
CA ASN A 34 20.67 -11.22 23.75
C ASN A 34 20.62 -9.70 23.77
N LEU A 35 19.88 -9.10 22.83
CA LEU A 35 19.77 -7.66 22.69
C LEU A 35 18.35 -7.29 22.30
N TRP A 36 17.76 -6.34 23.01
CA TRP A 36 16.46 -5.76 22.70
C TRP A 36 16.43 -4.26 23.01
N LEU A 37 16.74 -3.47 22.00
CA LEU A 37 16.76 -2.02 22.06
C LEU A 37 15.50 -1.46 21.39
N LYS A 38 14.69 -0.71 22.15
CA LYS A 38 13.43 -0.12 21.69
C LYS A 38 13.47 1.40 21.85
N ALA A 39 13.28 2.18 20.80
CA ALA A 39 13.38 3.64 20.93
C ALA A 39 12.23 4.25 21.76
N ASN A 40 11.11 3.56 21.90
CA ASN A 40 9.97 4.03 22.70
C ASN A 40 10.15 3.87 24.22
N THR A 41 11.25 3.25 24.68
CA THR A 41 11.53 3.03 26.10
C THR A 41 13.04 2.98 26.37
N GLY A 42 13.52 3.69 27.39
CA GLY A 42 14.89 3.53 27.89
C GLY A 42 15.99 4.24 27.09
N VAL A 43 15.64 5.24 26.27
CA VAL A 43 16.60 6.15 25.63
C VAL A 43 16.86 7.33 26.56
N THR A 44 18.12 7.72 26.73
CA THR A 44 18.55 8.89 27.51
C THR A 44 19.30 9.88 26.60
N GLY A 45 18.92 11.16 26.70
CA GLY A 45 19.40 12.23 25.83
C GLY A 45 18.45 12.53 24.67
N THR A 46 18.53 13.75 24.14
CA THR A 46 17.68 14.24 23.03
C THR A 46 18.51 14.56 21.79
N THR A 47 19.34 15.60 21.84
CA THR A 47 20.24 15.96 20.73
C THR A 47 21.47 15.04 20.65
N THR A 48 21.86 14.47 21.78
CA THR A 48 22.95 13.51 21.90
C THR A 48 22.47 12.38 22.79
N VAL A 49 22.24 11.22 22.20
CA VAL A 49 21.88 10.01 22.94
C VAL A 49 23.11 9.47 23.64
N THR A 50 23.04 9.37 24.97
CA THR A 50 24.12 8.83 25.80
C THR A 50 23.89 7.38 26.19
N ASN A 51 22.63 6.94 26.21
CA ASN A 51 22.26 5.59 26.58
C ASN A 51 20.99 5.13 25.85
N TRP A 52 20.99 3.89 25.38
CA TRP A 52 19.83 3.17 24.90
C TRP A 52 19.77 1.83 25.63
N THR A 53 18.79 1.70 26.51
CA THR A 53 18.68 0.57 27.45
C THR A 53 18.26 -0.71 26.74
N ASP A 54 18.98 -1.79 27.02
CA ASP A 54 18.64 -3.15 26.62
C ASP A 54 17.57 -3.73 27.54
N ASN A 55 16.49 -4.21 26.92
CA ASN A 55 15.33 -4.80 27.61
C ASN A 55 15.45 -6.33 27.72
N SER A 56 16.55 -6.92 27.23
CA SER A 56 16.86 -8.33 27.47
C SER A 56 17.41 -8.54 28.89
N THR A 57 17.48 -9.80 29.31
CA THR A 57 18.15 -10.17 30.58
C THR A 57 19.66 -9.95 30.55
N GLN A 58 20.25 -9.70 29.36
CA GLN A 58 21.69 -9.50 29.23
C GLN A 58 22.14 -8.09 29.59
N THR A 59 21.25 -7.09 29.66
CA THR A 59 21.58 -5.69 30.00
C THR A 59 22.75 -5.12 29.16
N ASN A 60 22.77 -5.41 27.86
CA ASN A 60 23.76 -4.91 26.91
C ASN A 60 23.36 -3.52 26.38
N ASN A 61 23.28 -2.52 27.27
CA ASN A 61 22.91 -1.15 26.89
C ASN A 61 23.87 -0.59 25.83
N ALA A 62 23.33 0.16 24.86
CA ALA A 62 24.14 0.89 23.90
C ALA A 62 24.45 2.29 24.44
N THR A 63 25.72 2.64 24.55
CA THR A 63 26.18 3.92 25.11
C THR A 63 26.81 4.80 24.04
N GLY A 64 26.57 6.10 24.10
CA GLY A 64 27.08 7.08 23.15
C GLY A 64 27.69 8.30 23.83
N SER A 65 28.51 9.02 23.08
CA SER A 65 29.03 10.34 23.41
C SER A 65 29.04 11.20 22.16
N ALA A 66 28.98 12.53 22.30
CA ALA A 66 28.97 13.41 21.13
C ALA A 66 30.21 13.18 20.23
N PRO A 67 30.05 13.10 18.90
CA PRO A 67 28.77 13.14 18.17
C PRO A 67 28.02 11.80 18.28
N ALA A 68 26.73 11.86 18.62
CA ALA A 68 25.85 10.71 18.78
C ALA A 68 24.54 10.95 18.00
N PRO A 69 23.73 9.91 17.72
CA PRO A 69 22.40 10.11 17.15
C PRO A 69 21.53 10.97 18.07
N SER A 70 20.51 11.59 17.47
CA SER A 70 19.45 12.31 18.18
C SER A 70 18.22 11.42 18.39
N TYR A 71 17.42 11.71 19.40
CA TYR A 71 16.21 10.99 19.77
C TYR A 71 14.97 11.79 19.41
N ILE A 72 14.12 11.22 18.56
CA ILE A 72 12.91 11.88 18.06
C ILE A 72 11.67 11.23 18.68
N THR A 73 10.91 12.00 19.45
CA THR A 73 9.73 11.53 20.23
C THR A 73 8.40 12.15 19.81
N THR A 74 8.45 13.16 18.94
CA THR A 74 7.29 13.92 18.47
C THR A 74 7.47 14.31 17.01
N GLY A 75 6.37 14.56 16.30
CA GLY A 75 6.37 15.04 14.92
C GLY A 75 5.73 14.07 13.93
N SER A 76 5.50 14.53 12.70
CA SER A 76 4.84 13.74 11.64
C SER A 76 5.71 12.62 11.08
N THR A 77 7.00 12.58 11.41
CA THR A 77 7.96 11.60 10.90
C THR A 77 8.09 10.36 11.76
N LEU A 78 7.39 10.30 12.90
CA LEU A 78 7.35 9.14 13.79
C LEU A 78 6.87 7.89 13.04
N PHE A 79 7.40 6.73 13.43
CA PHE A 79 7.00 5.46 12.84
C PHE A 79 5.72 4.99 13.50
N ASN A 80 4.57 5.28 12.89
CA ASN A 80 3.27 4.89 13.43
C ASN A 80 3.12 5.36 14.88
N TYR A 81 3.40 6.64 15.11
CA TYR A 81 3.42 7.29 16.43
C TYR A 81 4.48 6.78 17.43
N ASN A 82 5.43 5.96 17.01
CA ASN A 82 6.56 5.50 17.82
C ASN A 82 7.86 6.24 17.48
N SER A 83 8.65 6.50 18.52
CA SER A 83 9.93 7.18 18.44
C SER A 83 11.02 6.37 17.75
N TYR A 84 12.09 7.06 17.36
CA TYR A 84 13.28 6.48 16.73
C TYR A 84 14.52 7.30 17.06
N LEU A 85 15.70 6.71 16.83
CA LEU A 85 16.97 7.43 16.80
C LEU A 85 17.28 7.88 15.37
N GLN A 86 17.58 9.17 15.21
CA GLN A 86 18.01 9.77 13.96
C GLN A 86 19.53 9.87 13.94
N PHE A 87 20.13 9.18 12.98
CA PHE A 87 21.52 9.33 12.60
C PHE A 87 21.58 10.23 11.36
N THR A 88 22.62 11.02 11.30
CA THR A 88 22.99 11.83 10.15
C THR A 88 24.37 11.37 9.72
N ALA A 89 24.68 11.34 8.43
CA ALA A 89 25.99 10.89 7.90
C ALA A 89 27.23 11.67 8.39
N ALA A 90 27.08 12.53 9.41
CA ALA A 90 28.19 13.19 10.09
C ALA A 90 29.22 12.17 10.58
N SER A 91 30.49 12.51 10.39
CA SER A 91 31.60 11.67 10.88
C SER A 91 31.41 11.39 12.37
N SER A 92 31.44 10.11 12.74
CA SER A 92 31.46 9.58 14.12
C SER A 92 30.16 9.43 14.92
N GLN A 93 28.95 9.59 14.33
CA GLN A 93 27.71 9.26 15.06
C GLN A 93 27.52 7.73 15.24
N MET A 94 27.66 7.25 16.48
CA MET A 94 27.51 5.82 16.81
C MET A 94 27.12 5.58 18.27
N LEU A 95 26.61 4.39 18.57
CA LEU A 95 26.45 3.87 19.93
C LEU A 95 27.25 2.57 20.07
N SER A 96 27.98 2.41 21.17
CA SER A 96 28.79 1.21 21.43
C SER A 96 28.10 0.28 22.43
N LEU A 97 28.15 -1.01 22.15
CA LEU A 97 27.68 -2.09 23.03
C LEU A 97 28.84 -2.69 23.82
N THR A 98 28.55 -3.59 24.76
CA THR A 98 29.57 -4.26 25.58
C THR A 98 30.22 -5.43 24.82
N ALA A 99 31.55 -5.46 24.72
CA ALA A 99 32.31 -6.47 23.95
C ALA A 99 31.97 -7.91 24.38
N ALA A 100 31.86 -8.15 25.68
CA ALA A 100 31.59 -9.47 26.25
C ALA A 100 30.18 -10.00 25.93
N LYS A 101 29.24 -9.14 25.49
CA LYS A 101 27.82 -9.48 25.30
C LYS A 101 27.44 -9.58 23.80
N ASN A 102 28.42 -9.89 22.95
CA ASN A 102 28.36 -9.86 21.48
C ASN A 102 26.97 -10.20 20.88
N PRO A 103 26.22 -9.19 20.38
CA PRO A 103 24.89 -9.39 19.83
C PRO A 103 24.91 -10.06 18.45
N LEU A 104 26.03 -10.02 17.74
CA LEU A 104 26.16 -10.65 16.42
C LEU A 104 26.65 -12.10 16.53
N GLY A 105 26.79 -12.63 17.77
CA GLY A 105 27.25 -13.98 18.08
C GLY A 105 28.75 -14.20 17.89
N SER A 106 29.27 -15.33 18.38
CA SER A 106 30.68 -15.73 18.23
C SER A 106 30.83 -16.98 17.35
N GLY A 107 31.95 -17.12 16.63
CA GLY A 107 32.24 -18.30 15.79
C GLY A 107 31.17 -18.59 14.73
N THR A 108 31.09 -19.80 14.20
CA THR A 108 30.16 -20.16 13.10
C THR A 108 28.71 -20.42 13.54
N GLN A 109 28.29 -19.88 14.69
CA GLN A 109 26.97 -20.17 15.27
C GLN A 109 25.81 -19.59 14.45
N ALA A 110 24.66 -20.27 14.50
CA ALA A 110 23.42 -19.74 13.96
C ALA A 110 23.06 -18.41 14.64
N ARG A 111 22.34 -17.54 13.96
CA ARG A 111 21.84 -16.29 14.55
C ARG A 111 20.64 -15.76 13.80
N THR A 112 19.76 -15.08 14.52
CA THR A 112 18.63 -14.35 13.93
C THR A 112 18.61 -12.93 14.47
N PHE A 113 18.48 -11.97 13.57
CA PHE A 113 18.51 -10.55 13.87
C PHE A 113 17.32 -9.86 13.22
N TYR A 114 16.76 -8.87 13.92
CA TYR A 114 15.67 -8.03 13.42
C TYR A 114 15.98 -6.56 13.68
N THR A 115 15.60 -5.70 12.74
CA THR A 115 15.60 -4.26 12.96
C THR A 115 14.47 -3.56 12.23
N VAL A 116 14.01 -2.45 12.80
CA VAL A 116 13.13 -1.49 12.11
C VAL A 116 13.95 -0.26 11.79
N THR A 117 14.16 -0.04 10.50
CA THR A 117 15.07 0.99 10.00
C THR A 117 14.50 1.72 8.79
N PHE A 118 14.96 2.94 8.58
CA PHE A 118 14.68 3.75 7.41
C PHE A 118 15.96 4.51 7.00
N PRO A 119 16.81 3.91 6.16
CA PRO A 119 18.05 4.53 5.69
C PRO A 119 17.77 5.71 4.75
N SER A 120 18.63 6.72 4.82
CA SER A 120 18.62 7.86 3.88
C SER A 120 19.31 7.46 2.56
N SER A 121 19.05 8.22 1.50
CA SER A 121 19.73 8.04 0.21
C SER A 121 21.06 8.80 0.09
N ALA A 122 21.53 9.48 1.13
CA ALA A 122 22.66 10.40 1.04
C ALA A 122 24.04 9.71 1.11
N ALA A 123 24.12 8.52 1.69
CA ALA A 123 25.34 7.71 1.75
C ALA A 123 25.22 6.45 0.89
N ASP A 124 26.29 6.07 0.19
CA ASP A 124 26.33 4.85 -0.63
C ASP A 124 26.20 3.56 0.22
N GLU A 125 26.71 3.60 1.46
CA GLU A 125 26.73 2.48 2.38
C GLU A 125 26.38 2.93 3.81
N ASN A 126 25.27 2.39 4.33
CA ASN A 126 24.68 2.73 5.61
C ASN A 126 24.79 1.53 6.58
N THR A 127 25.65 1.60 7.60
CA THR A 127 25.86 0.46 8.52
C THR A 127 24.96 0.54 9.76
N VAL A 128 23.91 -0.28 9.81
CA VAL A 128 22.98 -0.33 10.95
C VAL A 128 23.70 -0.80 12.22
N ILE A 129 24.44 -1.91 12.13
CA ILE A 129 25.26 -2.44 13.22
C ILE A 129 26.48 -3.17 12.65
N GLY A 130 27.64 -2.97 13.26
CA GLY A 130 28.90 -3.57 12.84
C GLY A 130 29.77 -4.01 14.03
N GLN A 131 30.60 -5.04 13.83
CA GLN A 131 31.61 -5.49 14.77
C GLN A 131 32.81 -6.06 14.02
N GLY A 132 34.04 -5.70 14.39
CA GLY A 132 35.26 -6.27 13.82
C GLY A 132 36.43 -5.28 13.76
N THR A 133 37.59 -5.72 13.30
CA THR A 133 38.72 -4.82 12.98
C THR A 133 39.23 -5.07 11.57
N ASN A 134 39.83 -4.06 10.92
CA ASN A 134 40.73 -4.29 9.80
C ASN A 134 42.14 -4.62 10.33
N ALA A 135 42.47 -5.91 10.47
CA ALA A 135 43.86 -6.29 10.72
C ALA A 135 44.67 -6.11 9.42
N THR A 136 45.52 -5.08 9.39
CA THR A 136 46.63 -4.88 8.44
C THR A 136 46.27 -5.01 6.94
N GLY A 137 45.72 -3.94 6.35
CA GLY A 137 45.78 -3.70 4.90
C GLY A 137 45.04 -4.68 3.98
N THR A 138 44.22 -5.60 4.52
CA THR A 138 43.34 -6.48 3.76
C THR A 138 41.89 -6.33 4.25
N THR A 139 40.93 -6.48 3.33
CA THR A 139 39.53 -6.07 3.47
C THR A 139 38.77 -6.79 4.60
N ASN A 140 38.04 -6.00 5.40
CA ASN A 140 36.80 -6.34 6.13
C ASN A 140 36.86 -7.61 6.99
N GLN A 141 37.36 -7.58 8.23
CA GLN A 141 37.37 -8.77 9.13
C GLN A 141 36.37 -8.60 10.29
N GLY A 142 35.09 -8.67 9.97
CA GLY A 142 34.00 -8.37 10.89
C GLY A 142 32.63 -8.85 10.41
N ARG A 143 31.60 -8.56 11.21
CA ARG A 143 30.18 -8.82 10.93
C ARG A 143 29.46 -7.50 10.81
N HIS A 144 28.71 -7.33 9.73
CA HIS A 144 28.02 -6.09 9.45
C HIS A 144 26.62 -6.34 8.94
N LEU A 145 25.68 -5.51 9.37
CA LEU A 145 24.41 -5.31 8.72
C LEU A 145 24.40 -3.93 8.07
N ARG A 146 24.27 -3.91 6.76
CA ARG A 146 24.43 -2.70 5.94
C ARG A 146 23.26 -2.52 5.01
N TYR A 147 22.94 -1.28 4.69
CA TYR A 147 22.06 -0.91 3.60
C TYR A 147 22.89 -0.22 2.52
N ILE A 148 22.87 -0.78 1.31
CA ILE A 148 23.57 -0.23 0.16
C ILE A 148 22.56 0.51 -0.70
N THR A 149 22.75 1.83 -0.79
CA THR A 149 21.77 2.74 -1.38
C THR A 149 21.69 2.59 -2.90
N ASN A 150 22.82 2.48 -3.59
CA ASN A 150 22.85 2.41 -5.06
C ASN A 150 22.16 1.16 -5.64
N THR A 151 22.10 0.08 -4.88
CA THR A 151 21.46 -1.18 -5.28
C THR A 151 20.15 -1.42 -4.52
N ASN A 152 19.81 -0.54 -3.57
CA ASN A 152 18.66 -0.69 -2.68
C ASN A 152 18.61 -2.07 -2.03
N ARG A 153 19.75 -2.50 -1.44
CA ARG A 153 19.87 -3.81 -0.80
C ARG A 153 20.27 -3.67 0.64
N LEU A 154 19.56 -4.39 1.50
CA LEU A 154 20.09 -4.77 2.79
C LEU A 154 21.09 -5.92 2.56
N ILE A 155 22.27 -5.82 3.16
CA ILE A 155 23.36 -6.78 3.08
C ILE A 155 23.75 -7.17 4.49
N VAL A 156 23.92 -8.47 4.70
CA VAL A 156 24.74 -8.96 5.80
C VAL A 156 25.99 -9.58 5.23
N ASP A 157 27.13 -9.15 5.74
CA ASP A 157 28.41 -9.73 5.41
C ASP A 157 29.16 -10.19 6.66
N THR A 158 30.07 -11.12 6.42
CA THR A 158 30.98 -11.67 7.41
C THR A 158 32.30 -11.88 6.72
N ASP A 159 33.29 -11.14 7.20
CA ASP A 159 34.65 -11.05 6.68
C ASP A 159 34.72 -10.63 5.21
N GLY A 160 34.04 -9.53 4.87
CA GLY A 160 34.03 -8.97 3.51
C GLY A 160 33.20 -9.75 2.51
N ARG A 161 32.63 -10.89 2.91
CA ARG A 161 31.77 -11.72 2.07
C ARG A 161 30.31 -11.48 2.39
N VAL A 162 29.54 -11.09 1.37
CA VAL A 162 28.07 -11.01 1.44
C VAL A 162 27.52 -12.40 1.74
N ARG A 163 26.95 -12.55 2.94
CA ARG A 163 26.33 -13.79 3.43
C ARG A 163 24.86 -13.84 3.11
N GLY A 164 24.22 -12.69 2.92
CA GLY A 164 22.89 -12.57 2.37
C GLY A 164 22.55 -11.16 1.99
N SER A 165 21.60 -11.03 1.07
CA SER A 165 21.07 -9.73 0.71
C SER A 165 19.58 -9.83 0.40
N ALA A 166 18.86 -8.76 0.70
CA ALA A 166 17.45 -8.62 0.42
C ALA A 166 17.19 -7.27 -0.24
N SER A 167 16.36 -7.26 -1.28
CA SER A 167 15.91 -6.01 -1.89
C SER A 167 15.08 -5.25 -0.87
N ALA A 168 15.50 -4.04 -0.55
CA ALA A 168 14.81 -3.14 0.37
C ALA A 168 14.46 -1.87 -0.39
N THR A 169 13.51 -1.10 0.11
CA THR A 169 13.16 0.20 -0.48
C THR A 169 13.46 1.30 0.53
N ASN A 170 14.22 2.32 0.14
CA ASN A 170 14.41 3.54 0.94
C ASN A 170 13.26 4.56 0.79
N SER A 171 12.08 4.12 0.33
CA SER A 171 10.90 4.99 0.29
C SER A 171 10.13 4.98 1.60
N ARG A 172 10.28 3.93 2.44
CA ARG A 172 9.50 3.72 3.67
C ARG A 172 10.32 3.01 4.74
N PRO A 173 9.99 3.16 6.03
CA PRO A 173 10.51 2.30 7.09
C PRO A 173 10.13 0.84 6.81
N PHE A 174 11.05 -0.08 7.09
CA PHE A 174 10.84 -1.51 6.86
C PHE A 174 11.37 -2.36 8.03
N ILE A 175 10.83 -3.56 8.13
CA ILE A 175 11.36 -4.62 8.98
C ILE A 175 12.39 -5.37 8.18
N ALA A 176 13.60 -5.45 8.72
CA ALA A 176 14.67 -6.25 8.18
C ALA A 176 14.95 -7.41 9.11
N THR A 177 14.85 -8.63 8.56
CA THR A 177 15.19 -9.87 9.25
C THR A 177 16.38 -10.50 8.54
N PHE A 178 17.35 -10.98 9.32
CA PHE A 178 18.42 -11.80 8.79
C PHE A 178 18.63 -13.03 9.66
N SER A 179 18.82 -14.17 9.01
CA SER A 179 19.03 -15.44 9.70
C SER A 179 20.18 -16.21 9.06
N VAL A 180 21.14 -16.63 9.88
CA VAL A 180 22.29 -17.45 9.50
C VAL A 180 22.18 -18.80 10.18
N ALA A 181 22.48 -19.87 9.44
CA ALA A 181 22.55 -21.22 10.00
C ALA A 181 23.92 -21.53 10.64
N ALA A 182 23.98 -22.57 11.48
CA ALA A 182 25.14 -22.93 12.31
C ALA A 182 26.37 -23.48 11.56
N SER A 183 26.39 -23.43 10.23
CA SER A 183 27.51 -23.86 9.41
C SER A 183 27.94 -22.74 8.47
N GLU A 184 28.63 -21.72 9.01
CA GLU A 184 29.37 -20.73 8.21
C GLU A 184 30.65 -21.34 7.57
N THR A 185 30.68 -22.64 7.25
CA THR A 185 31.69 -23.19 6.34
C THR A 185 31.52 -22.56 4.96
N GLN A 186 32.59 -22.54 4.16
CA GLN A 186 32.73 -21.71 2.96
C GLN A 186 31.62 -21.83 1.87
N ALA A 187 30.74 -22.83 1.95
CA ALA A 187 29.53 -22.93 1.15
C ALA A 187 28.35 -22.28 1.89
N LEU A 188 27.67 -21.32 1.25
CA LEU A 188 26.41 -20.79 1.75
C LEU A 188 25.45 -21.94 2.01
N SER A 189 24.99 -22.08 3.26
CA SER A 189 23.87 -22.98 3.54
C SER A 189 22.64 -22.43 2.84
N ALA A 190 21.87 -23.29 2.16
CA ALA A 190 20.56 -22.95 1.62
C ALA A 190 19.58 -22.42 2.70
N SER A 191 19.90 -22.62 3.98
CA SER A 191 19.11 -22.13 5.12
C SER A 191 19.47 -20.72 5.60
N THR A 192 20.50 -20.05 5.07
CA THR A 192 20.74 -18.62 5.36
C THR A 192 19.82 -17.78 4.47
N PHE A 193 19.18 -16.74 5.03
CA PHE A 193 18.30 -15.85 4.26
C PHE A 193 18.18 -14.46 4.88
N GLY A 194 17.81 -13.49 4.04
CA GLY A 194 17.29 -12.19 4.46
C GLY A 194 15.81 -12.09 4.16
N SER A 195 15.08 -11.30 4.94
CA SER A 195 13.69 -10.96 4.68
C SER A 195 13.44 -9.48 4.91
N ILE A 196 12.60 -8.90 4.06
CA ILE A 196 12.06 -7.55 4.21
C ILE A 196 10.55 -7.64 4.31
N ASN A 197 9.96 -7.09 5.37
CA ASN A 197 8.51 -7.06 5.61
C ASN A 197 7.85 -8.46 5.47
N GLY A 198 8.55 -9.51 5.92
CA GLY A 198 8.11 -10.90 5.86
C GLY A 198 8.36 -11.62 4.52
N VAL A 199 8.78 -10.90 3.47
CA VAL A 199 9.16 -11.51 2.19
C VAL A 199 10.58 -12.04 2.30
N THR A 200 10.76 -13.35 2.25
CA THR A 200 12.10 -13.96 2.23
C THR A 200 12.66 -13.93 0.82
N THR A 201 13.87 -13.43 0.66
CA THR A 201 14.57 -13.44 -0.64
C THR A 201 15.66 -14.50 -0.63
N SER A 202 15.70 -15.34 -1.67
CA SER A 202 16.82 -16.25 -1.92
C SER A 202 18.09 -15.44 -2.20
N ILE A 203 19.18 -15.83 -1.53
CA ILE A 203 20.44 -15.09 -1.58
C ILE A 203 21.16 -15.40 -2.89
N THR A 204 21.50 -14.36 -3.66
CA THR A 204 22.57 -14.42 -4.66
C THR A 204 23.87 -13.99 -4.00
N SER A 205 24.86 -14.89 -3.95
CA SER A 205 26.20 -14.55 -3.49
C SER A 205 26.80 -13.49 -4.41
N TYR A 206 27.33 -12.41 -3.83
CA TYR A 206 28.38 -11.63 -4.48
C TYR A 206 29.68 -12.01 -3.79
N SER A 207 30.44 -12.94 -4.38
CA SER A 207 31.79 -13.25 -3.94
C SER A 207 32.74 -12.26 -4.62
N ASN A 208 33.16 -11.22 -3.91
CA ASN A 208 34.29 -10.41 -4.35
C ASN A 208 35.54 -10.89 -3.61
N GLY A 209 36.39 -11.65 -4.29
CA GLY A 209 37.79 -11.82 -3.90
C GLY A 209 38.11 -12.82 -2.77
N SER A 210 39.36 -13.29 -2.81
CA SER A 210 39.91 -14.46 -2.15
C SER A 210 40.29 -14.29 -0.67
N ALA A 211 40.46 -15.46 -0.04
CA ALA A 211 41.17 -15.76 1.21
C ALA A 211 40.39 -15.67 2.53
N ASN A 212 40.57 -16.75 3.29
CA ASN A 212 40.05 -17.08 4.60
C ASN A 212 40.59 -16.10 5.66
N SER A 213 40.04 -14.88 5.73
CA SER A 213 40.31 -13.97 6.84
C SER A 213 39.63 -14.52 8.09
N SER A 214 40.37 -14.69 9.17
CA SER A 214 39.81 -15.07 10.46
C SER A 214 38.80 -14.01 10.94
N ILE A 215 37.60 -14.43 11.36
CA ILE A 215 36.63 -13.53 12.01
C ILE A 215 37.30 -12.84 13.20
N ASN A 216 37.55 -11.53 13.11
CA ASN A 216 38.23 -10.78 14.15
C ASN A 216 37.25 -9.94 14.99
N THR A 217 36.41 -10.64 15.76
CA THR A 217 35.42 -10.03 16.68
C THR A 217 35.84 -10.11 18.15
N ALA A 218 37.00 -10.71 18.44
CA ALA A 218 37.40 -11.10 19.80
C ALA A 218 37.73 -9.93 20.74
N SER A 219 38.02 -8.74 20.21
CA SER A 219 38.43 -7.56 20.99
C SER A 219 37.66 -6.27 20.64
N THR A 220 36.61 -6.35 19.81
CA THR A 220 35.88 -5.17 19.32
C THR A 220 34.45 -5.10 19.81
N LEU A 221 34.05 -3.89 20.22
CA LEU A 221 32.68 -3.56 20.58
C LEU A 221 31.82 -3.60 19.31
N ALA A 222 30.63 -4.21 19.41
CA ALA A 222 29.62 -3.99 18.39
C ALA A 222 29.13 -2.54 18.47
N GLN A 223 29.00 -1.88 17.33
CA GLN A 223 28.61 -0.48 17.23
C GLN A 223 27.36 -0.35 16.37
N ILE A 224 26.38 0.41 16.86
CA ILE A 224 25.17 0.77 16.13
C ILE A 224 25.43 2.08 15.40
N GLY A 225 25.06 2.13 14.13
CA GLY A 225 25.24 3.28 13.26
C GLY A 225 26.65 3.43 12.68
N HIS A 226 27.53 2.46 12.88
CA HIS A 226 28.91 2.54 12.40
C HIS A 226 29.50 1.17 12.11
N ARG A 227 30.40 1.16 11.11
CA ARG A 227 31.27 0.05 10.79
C ARG A 227 32.64 0.24 11.44
N PRO A 228 32.97 -0.50 12.51
CA PRO A 228 34.23 -0.31 13.21
C PRO A 228 35.44 -0.37 12.27
N ALA A 229 36.42 0.52 12.49
CA ALA A 229 37.65 0.66 11.70
C ALA A 229 37.45 1.11 10.23
N GLU A 230 36.27 1.61 9.86
CA GLU A 230 35.97 2.20 8.56
C GLU A 230 35.31 3.59 8.73
N THR A 231 34.98 4.26 7.63
CA THR A 231 34.31 5.58 7.64
C THR A 231 32.84 5.48 7.25
N ASN A 232 32.26 4.27 7.32
CA ASN A 232 30.89 4.01 6.94
C ASN A 232 29.96 4.19 8.13
N TYR A 233 29.29 5.35 8.15
CA TYR A 233 28.29 5.70 9.16
C TYR A 233 26.89 5.49 8.60
N PHE A 234 25.95 5.16 9.50
CA PHE A 234 24.55 5.10 9.15
C PHE A 234 23.99 6.50 9.00
N ASP A 235 23.24 6.72 7.93
CA ASP A 235 22.39 7.88 7.77
C ASP A 235 20.94 7.43 7.64
N GLY A 236 20.07 7.96 8.49
CA GLY A 236 18.68 7.56 8.56
C GLY A 236 18.20 7.29 9.98
N ARG A 237 17.17 6.44 10.09
CA ARG A 237 16.42 6.25 11.33
C ARG A 237 16.44 4.80 11.78
N ILE A 238 16.66 4.54 13.06
CA ILE A 238 16.57 3.20 13.67
C ILE A 238 15.60 3.26 14.85
N ALA A 239 14.58 2.40 14.84
CA ALA A 239 13.55 2.40 15.89
C ALA A 239 13.66 1.20 16.85
N GLU A 240 14.08 0.04 16.36
CA GLU A 240 14.20 -1.18 17.17
C GLU A 240 15.31 -2.08 16.63
N ILE A 241 16.07 -2.71 17.54
CA ILE A 241 17.09 -3.73 17.25
C ILE A 241 16.85 -4.92 18.17
N ILE A 242 16.77 -6.11 17.59
CA ILE A 242 16.60 -7.37 18.31
C ILE A 242 17.61 -8.39 17.81
N SER A 243 18.32 -9.05 18.72
CA SER A 243 19.25 -10.12 18.36
C SER A 243 19.12 -11.38 19.20
N TYR A 244 19.17 -12.52 18.48
CA TYR A 244 19.18 -13.88 18.98
C TYR A 244 20.41 -14.63 18.45
N PRO A 245 21.59 -14.45 19.07
CA PRO A 245 22.78 -15.23 18.73
C PRO A 245 22.59 -16.69 19.15
N GLY A 246 23.23 -17.62 18.43
CA GLY A 246 23.18 -19.05 18.72
C GLY A 246 21.96 -19.78 18.15
N ILE A 247 20.98 -19.08 17.57
CA ILE A 247 19.74 -19.70 17.06
C ILE A 247 19.28 -19.14 15.72
N GLN A 248 18.83 -20.06 14.86
CA GLN A 248 18.05 -19.75 13.68
C GLN A 248 16.57 -19.97 14.00
N HIS A 249 15.78 -18.90 14.04
CA HIS A 249 14.34 -18.99 14.31
C HIS A 249 13.60 -19.76 13.22
N SER A 250 12.59 -20.53 13.63
CA SER A 250 11.64 -21.17 12.71
C SER A 250 10.82 -20.13 11.92
N ALA A 251 10.16 -20.54 10.84
CA ALA A 251 9.31 -19.63 10.06
C ALA A 251 8.24 -18.95 10.92
N THR A 252 7.61 -19.73 11.81
CA THR A 252 6.60 -19.24 12.75
C THR A 252 7.19 -18.22 13.73
N GLN A 253 8.32 -18.53 14.37
CA GLN A 253 8.97 -17.61 15.33
C GLN A 253 9.37 -16.29 14.66
N ARG A 254 9.86 -16.35 13.40
CA ARG A 254 10.15 -15.13 12.64
C ARG A 254 8.90 -14.33 12.37
N GLN A 255 7.85 -14.98 11.87
CA GLN A 255 6.59 -14.34 11.58
C GLN A 255 5.97 -13.69 12.83
N GLN A 256 6.11 -14.29 14.01
CA GLN A 256 5.68 -13.69 15.28
C GLN A 256 6.43 -12.38 15.59
N VAL A 257 7.76 -12.39 15.52
CA VAL A 257 8.59 -11.18 15.78
C VAL A 257 8.32 -10.10 14.74
N GLU A 258 8.21 -10.47 13.46
CA GLU A 258 7.89 -9.56 12.37
C GLU A 258 6.47 -8.98 12.54
N SER A 259 5.49 -9.77 12.97
CA SER A 259 4.12 -9.30 13.27
C SER A 259 4.10 -8.28 14.40
N TYR A 260 4.83 -8.54 15.50
CA TYR A 260 4.99 -7.60 16.61
C TYR A 260 5.54 -6.25 16.13
N LEU A 261 6.62 -6.27 15.35
CA LEU A 261 7.22 -5.05 14.79
C LEU A 261 6.28 -4.36 13.80
N ALA A 262 5.58 -5.13 12.98
CA ALA A 262 4.67 -4.62 11.96
C ALA A 262 3.48 -3.86 12.56
N VAL A 263 2.84 -4.43 13.59
CA VAL A 263 1.75 -3.76 14.32
C VAL A 263 2.24 -2.49 15.00
N LYS A 264 3.38 -2.57 15.68
CA LYS A 264 3.95 -1.43 16.40
C LYS A 264 4.28 -0.27 15.45
N TYR A 265 4.96 -0.55 14.35
CA TYR A 265 5.49 0.48 13.45
C TYR A 265 4.65 0.73 12.19
N GLY A 266 3.45 0.14 12.08
CA GLY A 266 2.52 0.38 10.97
C GLY A 266 3.06 -0.12 9.62
N ILE A 267 3.81 -1.22 9.64
CA ILE A 267 4.46 -1.79 8.46
C ILE A 267 3.59 -2.90 7.90
N THR A 268 3.22 -2.78 6.63
CA THR A 268 2.44 -3.79 5.92
C THR A 268 3.35 -4.95 5.50
N MET A 269 2.99 -6.17 5.92
CA MET A 269 3.67 -7.41 5.55
C MET A 269 2.87 -8.19 4.51
N THR A 270 3.53 -9.15 3.85
CA THR A 270 2.88 -10.09 2.92
C THR A 270 2.33 -11.34 3.61
N ASN A 271 2.86 -11.70 4.78
CA ASN A 271 2.43 -12.88 5.53
C ASN A 271 1.32 -12.51 6.52
N ASN A 272 0.57 -13.52 6.98
CA ASN A 272 -0.38 -13.36 8.08
C ASN A 272 0.29 -12.79 9.34
N TYR A 273 -0.47 -12.07 10.15
CA TYR A 273 0.02 -11.52 11.40
C TYR A 273 -0.27 -12.51 12.52
N LEU A 274 0.72 -12.78 13.38
CA LEU A 274 0.63 -13.68 14.53
C LEU A 274 0.86 -12.91 15.85
N ASN A 275 0.22 -13.35 16.93
CA ASN A 275 0.51 -12.87 18.29
C ASN A 275 1.63 -13.69 18.97
N SER A 276 1.97 -13.33 20.22
CA SER A 276 2.95 -14.07 21.03
C SER A 276 2.58 -15.53 21.30
N ALA A 277 1.29 -15.88 21.25
CA ALA A 277 0.79 -17.26 21.34
C ALA A 277 0.74 -17.98 19.98
N SER A 278 1.37 -17.43 18.94
CA SER A 278 1.41 -17.96 17.58
C SER A 278 0.04 -18.12 16.90
N SER A 279 -1.00 -17.45 17.41
CA SER A 279 -2.33 -17.42 16.82
C SER A 279 -2.44 -16.29 15.80
N THR A 280 -3.13 -16.54 14.69
CA THR A 280 -3.37 -15.53 13.66
C THR A 280 -4.28 -14.41 14.18
N ILE A 281 -3.81 -13.17 14.08
CA ILE A 281 -4.53 -11.95 14.46
C ILE A 281 -5.00 -11.12 13.26
N PHE A 282 -4.45 -11.38 12.07
CA PHE A 282 -4.92 -10.84 10.80
C PHE A 282 -4.45 -11.73 9.64
N THR A 283 -5.38 -12.17 8.81
CA THR A 283 -5.06 -12.92 7.58
C THR A 283 -4.79 -11.94 6.45
N VAL A 284 -3.63 -11.99 5.80
CA VAL A 284 -3.31 -11.15 4.65
C VAL A 284 -3.88 -11.78 3.38
N ALA A 285 -4.79 -11.07 2.73
CA ALA A 285 -5.44 -11.53 1.50
C ALA A 285 -5.87 -10.34 0.65
N SER A 286 -5.72 -10.47 -0.66
CA SER A 286 -6.25 -9.52 -1.65
C SER A 286 -7.78 -9.44 -1.53
N PRO A 287 -8.40 -8.25 -1.73
CA PRO A 287 -7.77 -6.97 -2.04
C PRO A 287 -7.28 -6.18 -0.81
N TYR A 288 -7.47 -6.68 0.41
CA TYR A 288 -7.27 -5.95 1.66
C TYR A 288 -5.85 -6.05 2.25
N ASN A 289 -4.85 -6.39 1.44
CA ASN A 289 -3.46 -6.57 1.84
C ASN A 289 -2.64 -5.27 1.79
N ASN A 290 -3.29 -4.10 1.82
CA ASN A 290 -2.64 -2.79 1.69
C ASN A 290 -2.81 -1.98 2.97
N ASN A 291 -1.80 -1.19 3.32
CA ASN A 291 -1.83 -0.25 4.44
C ASN A 291 -2.37 -0.88 5.74
N ILE A 292 -1.85 -2.07 6.09
CA ILE A 292 -2.26 -2.78 7.31
C ILE A 292 -1.78 -2.02 8.54
N ILE A 293 -2.73 -1.64 9.39
CA ILE A 293 -2.53 -0.86 10.61
C ILE A 293 -3.31 -1.48 11.76
N GLY A 294 -3.00 -1.10 13.00
CA GLY A 294 -3.76 -1.64 14.12
C GLY A 294 -3.39 -1.09 15.49
N ILE A 295 -4.29 -1.34 16.43
CA ILE A 295 -4.11 -1.12 17.85
C ILE A 295 -4.04 -2.48 18.55
N ALA A 296 -3.16 -2.61 19.52
CA ALA A 296 -2.88 -3.89 20.16
C ALA A 296 -2.36 -3.77 21.60
N ARG A 297 -2.71 -4.75 22.44
CA ARG A 297 -2.03 -5.06 23.70
C ARG A 297 -1.63 -6.54 23.72
N ASP A 298 -0.34 -6.77 23.94
CA ASP A 298 0.25 -8.10 24.16
C ASP A 298 1.36 -7.97 25.20
N ASP A 299 1.05 -8.40 26.42
CA ASP A 299 1.89 -8.21 27.58
C ASP A 299 3.16 -9.07 27.50
N ASN A 300 3.11 -10.25 26.86
CA ASN A 300 4.32 -11.06 26.63
C ASN A 300 5.29 -10.36 25.68
N SER A 301 4.74 -9.63 24.71
CA SER A 301 5.50 -8.89 23.70
C SER A 301 5.98 -7.51 24.16
N SER A 302 5.57 -7.03 25.35
CA SER A 302 5.65 -5.62 25.72
C SER A 302 4.99 -4.69 24.68
N LEU A 303 3.99 -5.17 23.95
CA LEU A 303 3.32 -4.41 22.90
C LEU A 303 2.11 -3.68 23.48
N LEU A 304 2.08 -2.36 23.28
CA LEU A 304 0.97 -1.52 23.69
C LEU A 304 0.79 -0.39 22.67
N GLN A 305 0.13 -0.70 21.56
CA GLN A 305 -0.16 0.21 20.46
C GLN A 305 -1.60 0.72 20.58
N ARG A 306 -1.79 1.99 20.91
CA ARG A 306 -3.08 2.62 21.20
C ARG A 306 -3.63 3.48 20.06
N GLN A 307 -2.77 3.80 19.10
CA GLN A 307 -3.11 4.56 17.91
C GLN A 307 -2.22 4.13 16.75
N SER A 308 -2.74 4.14 15.53
CA SER A 308 -1.99 3.75 14.33
C SER A 308 -2.54 4.49 13.12
N HIS A 309 -1.70 4.71 12.11
CA HIS A 309 -2.08 5.37 10.87
C HIS A 309 -1.51 4.63 9.66
N SER A 310 -2.23 4.70 8.54
CA SER A 310 -1.74 4.21 7.26
C SER A 310 -0.58 5.10 6.83
N TYR A 311 0.29 4.57 5.99
CA TYR A 311 1.46 5.32 5.56
C TYR A 311 1.15 6.57 4.75
N ASP A 312 0.10 6.50 3.93
CA ASP A 312 -0.44 7.66 3.20
C ASP A 312 -1.31 8.56 4.10
N ASP A 313 -1.43 8.22 5.39
CA ASP A 313 -2.23 8.90 6.41
C ASP A 313 -3.71 9.09 6.02
N SER A 314 -4.17 8.24 5.08
CA SER A 314 -5.56 8.19 4.63
C SER A 314 -6.51 7.51 5.62
N ALA A 315 -5.99 6.70 6.54
CA ALA A 315 -6.76 6.05 7.58
C ALA A 315 -5.99 6.04 8.91
N ARG A 316 -6.71 6.23 10.02
CA ARG A 316 -6.16 6.08 11.37
C ARG A 316 -7.10 5.27 12.25
N VAL A 317 -6.54 4.53 13.19
CA VAL A 317 -7.29 3.76 14.20
C VAL A 317 -6.71 4.03 15.57
N TYR A 318 -7.55 4.33 16.57
CA TYR A 318 -7.08 4.76 17.90
C TYR A 318 -8.12 4.54 19.00
N LEU A 319 -7.68 4.42 20.25
CA LEU A 319 -8.55 4.09 21.39
C LEU A 319 -9.27 5.28 22.03
N SER A 320 -8.58 6.42 22.19
CA SER A 320 -9.11 7.60 22.90
C SER A 320 -9.07 8.84 21.99
N THR A 321 -8.48 9.94 22.42
CA THR A 321 -8.18 11.07 21.54
C THR A 321 -6.87 10.81 20.82
N LEU A 322 -6.78 11.17 19.53
CA LEU A 322 -5.52 11.10 18.81
C LEU A 322 -4.50 12.07 19.43
N THR A 323 -3.28 11.61 19.67
CA THR A 323 -2.20 12.41 20.27
C THR A 323 -0.93 12.36 19.42
N ALA A 324 0.03 13.23 19.72
CA ALA A 324 1.27 13.35 18.94
C ALA A 324 2.12 12.06 18.91
N ASN A 325 2.01 11.18 19.90
CA ASN A 325 2.74 9.91 19.97
C ASN A 325 1.95 8.83 20.73
N ASN A 326 2.33 7.58 20.54
CA ASN A 326 1.57 6.44 21.05
C ASN A 326 1.52 6.37 22.59
N ILE A 327 2.58 6.83 23.27
CA ILE A 327 2.65 6.82 24.74
C ILE A 327 1.72 7.85 25.39
N SER A 328 1.43 8.96 24.71
CA SER A 328 0.54 10.01 25.21
C SER A 328 -0.95 9.68 25.04
N ASN A 329 -1.29 8.69 24.22
CA ASN A 329 -2.66 8.24 24.07
C ASN A 329 -3.13 7.56 25.37
N ALA A 330 -4.15 8.10 26.03
CA ALA A 330 -4.63 7.62 27.32
C ALA A 330 -5.57 6.40 27.23
N GLY A 331 -5.86 5.91 26.02
CA GLY A 331 -6.76 4.79 25.80
C GLY A 331 -6.27 3.51 26.47
N ALA A 332 -7.19 2.68 26.96
CA ALA A 332 -6.83 1.47 27.70
C ALA A 332 -7.37 0.22 27.01
N PHE A 333 -6.56 -0.83 27.06
CA PHE A 333 -6.99 -2.20 26.81
C PHE A 333 -7.33 -2.86 28.15
N LEU A 334 -8.48 -3.53 28.21
CA LEU A 334 -8.98 -4.11 29.45
C LEU A 334 -8.19 -5.36 29.87
N THR A 335 -7.75 -6.16 28.90
CA THR A 335 -7.04 -7.42 29.14
C THR A 335 -5.84 -7.58 28.20
N ASN A 336 -5.01 -8.59 28.47
CA ASN A 336 -3.96 -9.04 27.56
C ASN A 336 -4.56 -9.62 26.25
N ASN A 337 -3.75 -9.72 25.19
CA ASN A 337 -4.06 -10.32 23.89
C ASN A 337 -5.27 -9.70 23.17
N GLN A 338 -5.32 -8.37 23.13
CA GLN A 338 -6.38 -7.63 22.45
C GLN A 338 -5.82 -6.92 21.22
N TYR A 339 -6.49 -7.05 20.09
CA TYR A 339 -6.08 -6.49 18.80
C TYR A 339 -7.28 -6.05 17.98
N ILE A 340 -7.14 -4.89 17.35
CA ILE A 340 -7.90 -4.50 16.16
C ILE A 340 -6.88 -4.25 15.06
N LEU A 341 -6.86 -5.10 14.04
CA LEU A 341 -6.05 -4.89 12.83
C LEU A 341 -6.97 -4.61 11.65
N MET A 342 -6.55 -3.71 10.78
CA MET A 342 -7.29 -3.38 9.57
C MET A 342 -6.38 -3.21 8.36
N GLY A 343 -6.83 -3.71 7.21
CA GLY A 343 -6.15 -3.56 5.91
C GLY A 343 -7.15 -3.11 4.85
N ALA A 344 -6.68 -2.31 3.90
CA ALA A 344 -7.54 -1.62 2.95
C ALA A 344 -7.46 -2.22 1.54
N ASN A 345 -8.56 -2.11 0.77
CA ASN A 345 -8.51 -2.24 -0.69
C ASN A 345 -7.79 -1.02 -1.33
N THR A 346 -7.63 -1.02 -2.65
CA THR A 346 -6.93 0.06 -3.38
C THR A 346 -7.87 1.08 -4.03
N SER A 347 -9.18 0.96 -3.80
CA SER A 347 -10.21 1.83 -4.39
C SER A 347 -10.10 3.29 -3.94
N ARG A 348 -10.85 4.18 -4.59
CA ARG A 348 -10.78 5.61 -4.31
C ARG A 348 -11.40 5.98 -2.95
N LEU A 349 -10.86 7.01 -2.29
CA LEU A 349 -11.42 7.63 -1.08
C LEU A 349 -12.57 8.61 -1.41
N ARG A 350 -13.34 8.26 -2.45
CA ARG A 350 -14.53 8.96 -2.97
C ARG A 350 -15.49 7.93 -3.55
N ALA A 351 -16.71 8.34 -3.90
CA ALA A 351 -17.65 7.45 -4.57
C ALA A 351 -17.15 7.04 -5.96
N THR A 352 -17.48 5.82 -6.35
CA THR A 352 -17.22 5.24 -7.66
C THR A 352 -18.48 4.50 -8.14
N SER A 353 -18.63 4.29 -9.45
CA SER A 353 -19.78 3.57 -10.01
C SER A 353 -19.94 2.17 -9.39
N ALA A 354 -18.84 1.46 -9.15
CA ALA A 354 -18.85 0.15 -8.51
C ALA A 354 -19.32 0.23 -7.05
N SER A 355 -18.86 1.23 -6.30
CA SER A 355 -19.33 1.41 -4.93
C SER A 355 -20.81 1.81 -4.85
N MET A 356 -21.30 2.52 -5.87
CA MET A 356 -22.72 2.89 -5.97
C MET A 356 -23.62 1.71 -6.33
N SER A 357 -23.11 0.71 -7.07
CA SER A 357 -23.87 -0.51 -7.38
C SER A 357 -23.99 -1.49 -6.22
N GLU A 358 -23.08 -1.42 -5.24
CA GLU A 358 -23.07 -2.24 -4.03
C GLU A 358 -23.33 -1.37 -2.80
N MET A 359 -24.46 -0.67 -2.78
CA MET A 359 -24.86 0.18 -1.67
C MET A 359 -26.25 -0.23 -1.16
N PRO A 360 -26.44 -0.35 0.17
CA PRO A 360 -27.76 -0.62 0.74
C PRO A 360 -28.78 0.47 0.40
N LEU A 361 -30.06 0.11 0.41
CA LEU A 361 -31.15 1.07 0.19
C LEU A 361 -31.16 2.18 1.26
N GLY A 362 -31.62 3.38 0.88
CA GLY A 362 -31.75 4.53 1.79
C GLY A 362 -30.47 5.35 1.99
N LEU A 363 -29.41 5.03 1.25
CA LEU A 363 -28.19 5.81 1.18
C LEU A 363 -28.11 6.59 -0.12
N PHE A 364 -27.36 7.69 -0.11
CA PHE A 364 -27.12 8.51 -1.29
C PHE A 364 -25.78 8.16 -1.96
N SER A 365 -24.73 7.89 -1.18
CA SER A 365 -23.42 7.50 -1.73
C SER A 365 -22.57 6.75 -0.69
N ARG A 366 -21.59 5.98 -1.17
CA ARG A 366 -20.49 5.43 -0.34
C ARG A 366 -19.14 5.62 -1.03
N ILE A 367 -18.05 5.70 -0.27
CA ILE A 367 -16.72 5.70 -0.88
C ILE A 367 -16.34 4.31 -1.39
N GLY A 368 -15.48 4.25 -2.40
CA GLY A 368 -14.99 2.97 -2.94
C GLY A 368 -13.97 2.28 -2.04
N ARG A 369 -13.25 3.04 -1.20
CA ARG A 369 -12.26 2.49 -0.28
C ARG A 369 -12.98 1.71 0.83
N GLU A 370 -12.49 0.50 1.09
CA GLU A 370 -13.02 -0.40 2.10
C GLU A 370 -11.89 -0.95 2.94
N TRP A 371 -12.19 -1.26 4.20
CA TRP A 371 -11.25 -1.83 5.14
C TRP A 371 -11.78 -3.13 5.70
N LYS A 372 -10.97 -4.19 5.59
CA LYS A 372 -11.17 -5.42 6.36
C LYS A 372 -10.63 -5.21 7.76
N VAL A 373 -11.46 -5.40 8.77
CA VAL A 373 -11.15 -5.23 10.19
C VAL A 373 -11.28 -6.56 10.90
N THR A 374 -10.21 -7.02 11.55
CA THR A 374 -10.21 -8.24 12.37
C THR A 374 -10.11 -7.85 13.84
N ASN A 375 -11.10 -8.27 14.64
CA ASN A 375 -11.13 -8.10 16.08
C ASN A 375 -10.68 -9.39 16.77
N THR A 376 -9.51 -9.37 17.40
CA THR A 376 -9.00 -10.49 18.21
C THR A 376 -8.99 -10.09 19.69
N GLY A 377 -9.90 -10.63 20.48
CA GLY A 377 -9.94 -10.41 21.93
C GLY A 377 -10.33 -9.00 22.40
N PHE A 378 -10.47 -8.01 21.51
CA PHE A 378 -10.80 -6.64 21.89
C PHE A 378 -12.26 -6.49 22.29
N THR A 379 -12.49 -5.84 23.45
CA THR A 379 -13.81 -5.72 24.10
C THR A 379 -14.23 -4.27 24.35
N GLY A 380 -13.39 -3.29 24.02
CA GLY A 380 -13.67 -1.87 24.20
C GLY A 380 -14.34 -1.23 22.99
N THR A 381 -14.23 0.10 22.94
CA THR A 381 -14.54 0.90 21.74
C THR A 381 -13.26 1.45 21.15
N PHE A 382 -13.26 1.66 19.83
CA PHE A 382 -12.18 2.36 19.14
C PHE A 382 -12.74 3.39 18.16
N ASN A 383 -11.86 4.23 17.65
CA ASN A 383 -12.17 5.30 16.72
C ASN A 383 -11.42 5.08 15.42
N TRP A 384 -12.01 5.54 14.33
CA TRP A 384 -11.47 5.42 12.99
C TRP A 384 -11.56 6.76 12.28
N ASP A 385 -10.42 7.26 11.79
CA ASP A 385 -10.40 8.40 10.87
C ASP A 385 -10.21 7.91 9.45
N VAL A 386 -10.88 8.59 8.51
CA VAL A 386 -10.64 8.46 7.08
C VAL A 386 -10.48 9.84 6.46
N THR A 387 -9.36 10.06 5.78
CA THR A 387 -9.09 11.28 5.02
C THR A 387 -9.57 11.07 3.59
N LEU A 388 -10.63 11.78 3.21
CA LEU A 388 -11.21 11.71 1.89
C LEU A 388 -10.38 12.52 0.86
N GLU A 389 -10.59 12.25 -0.43
CA GLU A 389 -9.91 13.01 -1.49
C GLU A 389 -10.29 14.51 -1.47
N SER A 390 -9.44 15.38 -2.03
CA SER A 390 -9.72 16.83 -2.11
C SER A 390 -10.88 17.16 -3.06
N GLY A 391 -11.49 18.33 -2.85
CA GLY A 391 -12.65 18.78 -3.63
C GLY A 391 -14.00 18.26 -3.13
N ILE A 392 -14.07 17.81 -1.87
CA ILE A 392 -15.31 17.39 -1.23
C ILE A 392 -15.88 18.57 -0.45
N GLY A 393 -16.81 19.30 -1.07
CA GLY A 393 -17.58 20.33 -0.39
C GLY A 393 -18.71 19.74 0.45
N GLY A 394 -19.05 20.38 1.57
CA GLY A 394 -20.35 20.19 2.22
C GLY A 394 -20.54 18.93 3.08
N LEU A 395 -19.47 18.31 3.60
CA LEU A 395 -19.62 17.16 4.52
C LEU A 395 -20.39 17.55 5.79
N ASN A 396 -21.62 17.06 5.92
CA ASN A 396 -22.41 17.20 7.15
C ASN A 396 -22.36 15.91 7.96
N SER A 397 -21.90 15.99 9.21
CA SER A 397 -21.77 14.84 10.09
C SER A 397 -23.10 14.13 10.39
N SER A 398 -24.24 14.81 10.29
CA SER A 398 -25.56 14.19 10.45
C SER A 398 -25.92 13.21 9.34
N ASP A 399 -25.30 13.36 8.16
CA ASP A 399 -25.60 12.58 6.97
C ASP A 399 -24.68 11.37 6.84
N LEU A 400 -23.57 11.38 7.57
CA LEU A 400 -22.56 10.32 7.52
C LEU A 400 -23.04 9.04 8.18
N ARG A 401 -22.66 7.91 7.58
CA ARG A 401 -22.98 6.57 8.03
C ARG A 401 -21.73 5.70 8.00
N LEU A 402 -21.59 4.84 9.01
CA LEU A 402 -20.65 3.72 8.98
C LEU A 402 -21.37 2.51 8.43
N LEU A 403 -20.88 1.94 7.33
CA LEU A 403 -21.35 0.64 6.86
C LEU A 403 -20.45 -0.45 7.41
N VAL A 404 -21.05 -1.51 7.94
CA VAL A 404 -20.33 -2.70 8.40
C VAL A 404 -20.94 -3.93 7.74
N ASP A 405 -20.08 -4.71 7.12
CA ASP A 405 -20.45 -5.86 6.33
C ASP A 405 -19.68 -7.14 6.76
N THR A 406 -20.18 -8.31 6.37
CA THR A 406 -19.63 -9.61 6.76
C THR A 406 -18.76 -10.31 5.71
N ASP A 407 -18.86 -9.96 4.43
CA ASP A 407 -18.18 -10.68 3.34
C ASP A 407 -17.41 -9.78 2.34
N GLY A 408 -17.58 -8.47 2.42
CA GLY A 408 -16.94 -7.46 1.57
C GLY A 408 -17.83 -6.95 0.44
N ASN A 409 -19.00 -7.53 0.22
CA ASN A 409 -20.02 -7.02 -0.68
C ASN A 409 -20.99 -6.15 0.09
N PHE A 410 -20.93 -4.83 -0.11
CA PHE A 410 -21.71 -3.90 0.69
C PHE A 410 -23.21 -3.85 0.35
N SER A 411 -23.72 -4.65 -0.59
CA SER A 411 -25.13 -4.63 -0.99
C SER A 411 -26.13 -4.86 0.16
N ASP A 412 -25.75 -5.63 1.18
CA ASP A 412 -26.53 -5.95 2.38
C ASP A 412 -25.87 -5.48 3.68
N ALA A 413 -24.91 -4.56 3.58
CA ALA A 413 -24.20 -4.02 4.73
C ALA A 413 -25.14 -3.39 5.76
N THR A 414 -24.83 -3.61 7.05
CA THR A 414 -25.55 -2.94 8.13
C THR A 414 -25.14 -1.48 8.22
N THR A 415 -26.12 -0.57 8.22
CA THR A 415 -25.90 0.88 8.26
C THR A 415 -26.02 1.41 9.69
N TYR A 416 -24.96 2.05 10.19
CA TYR A 416 -24.92 2.68 11.51
C TYR A 416 -24.89 4.21 11.41
N SER A 417 -25.58 4.86 12.35
CA SER A 417 -25.69 6.31 12.45
C SER A 417 -25.32 6.78 13.87
N SER A 418 -25.48 8.08 14.17
CA SER A 418 -25.30 8.60 15.52
C SER A 418 -26.25 7.97 16.55
N LEU A 419 -27.43 7.53 16.13
CA LEU A 419 -28.38 6.80 16.98
C LEU A 419 -27.85 5.43 17.44
N SER A 420 -26.81 4.92 16.79
CA SER A 420 -26.14 3.67 17.15
C SER A 420 -25.04 3.85 18.19
N GLY A 421 -24.91 5.03 18.80
CA GLY A 421 -23.86 5.36 19.77
C GLY A 421 -22.54 5.81 19.12
N LEU A 422 -22.53 6.07 17.81
CA LEU A 422 -21.38 6.63 17.10
C LEU A 422 -21.37 8.16 17.18
N THR A 423 -20.18 8.75 17.14
CA THR A 423 -20.01 10.18 16.90
C THR A 423 -19.27 10.38 15.58
N PHE A 424 -19.85 11.16 14.68
CA PHE A 424 -19.22 11.58 13.43
C PHE A 424 -18.76 13.02 13.57
N SER A 425 -17.50 13.30 13.23
CA SER A 425 -16.96 14.65 13.14
C SER A 425 -16.16 14.84 11.86
N VAL A 426 -16.15 16.06 11.35
CA VAL A 426 -15.46 16.43 10.11
C VAL A 426 -14.45 17.53 10.41
N SER A 427 -13.21 17.35 9.97
CA SER A 427 -12.16 18.37 10.03
C SER A 427 -11.41 18.40 8.71
N GLY A 428 -11.65 19.44 7.90
CA GLY A 428 -11.22 19.45 6.50
C GLY A 428 -11.85 18.27 5.76
N ASN A 429 -11.03 17.44 5.12
CA ASN A 429 -11.49 16.23 4.42
C ASN A 429 -11.45 14.98 5.30
N THR A 430 -11.07 15.10 6.58
CA THR A 430 -11.00 13.96 7.49
C THR A 430 -12.33 13.78 8.18
N VAL A 431 -12.89 12.58 8.05
CA VAL A 431 -14.06 12.12 8.80
C VAL A 431 -13.58 11.22 9.92
N SER A 432 -13.95 11.56 11.15
CA SER A 432 -13.74 10.71 12.32
C SER A 432 -15.03 10.02 12.70
N VAL A 433 -14.97 8.70 12.85
CA VAL A 433 -16.03 7.85 13.39
C VAL A 433 -15.57 7.34 14.75
N SER A 434 -16.17 7.86 15.82
CA SER A 434 -15.81 7.51 17.19
C SER A 434 -16.86 6.60 17.84
N GLY A 435 -16.40 5.71 18.72
CA GLY A 435 -17.27 4.81 19.49
C GLY A 435 -17.61 3.48 18.80
N ILE A 436 -16.81 3.03 17.83
CA ILE A 436 -17.00 1.74 17.18
C ILE A 436 -16.82 0.63 18.22
N SER A 437 -17.88 -0.13 18.48
CA SER A 437 -17.96 -1.08 19.58
C SER A 437 -18.02 -2.54 19.09
N ILE A 438 -17.98 -3.48 20.04
CA ILE A 438 -18.11 -4.90 19.76
C ILE A 438 -19.51 -5.33 19.25
N THR A 439 -20.54 -4.49 19.34
CA THR A 439 -21.83 -4.81 18.72
C THR A 439 -21.76 -4.69 17.20
N MET A 440 -20.87 -3.82 16.70
CA MET A 440 -20.63 -3.62 15.27
C MET A 440 -19.56 -4.59 14.76
N ILE A 441 -18.49 -4.80 15.54
CA ILE A 441 -17.38 -5.70 15.19
C ILE A 441 -17.14 -6.67 16.36
N PRO A 442 -17.89 -7.77 16.44
CA PRO A 442 -17.79 -8.72 17.54
C PRO A 442 -16.40 -9.31 17.70
N THR A 443 -16.03 -9.61 18.94
CA THR A 443 -14.75 -10.26 19.27
C THR A 443 -14.63 -11.61 18.55
N GLY A 444 -13.46 -11.89 17.97
CA GLY A 444 -13.20 -13.13 17.23
C GLY A 444 -13.73 -13.12 15.80
N THR A 445 -14.15 -11.97 15.27
CA THR A 445 -14.71 -11.87 13.91
C THR A 445 -13.88 -10.96 13.01
N THR A 446 -14.09 -11.12 11.71
CA THR A 446 -13.68 -10.17 10.69
C THR A 446 -14.93 -9.49 10.12
N ARG A 447 -14.85 -8.18 9.91
CA ARG A 447 -15.88 -7.36 9.26
C ARG A 447 -15.23 -6.47 8.22
N PHE A 448 -16.05 -5.95 7.30
CA PHE A 448 -15.62 -4.97 6.31
C PHE A 448 -16.32 -3.65 6.61
N ILE A 449 -15.59 -2.55 6.58
CA ILE A 449 -16.16 -1.24 6.86
C ILE A 449 -15.89 -0.25 5.73
N THR A 450 -16.80 0.69 5.54
CA THR A 450 -16.62 1.86 4.69
C THR A 450 -17.49 3.03 5.18
N LEU A 451 -17.27 4.20 4.60
CA LEU A 451 -18.02 5.42 4.89
C LEU A 451 -19.08 5.67 3.80
N ALA A 452 -20.28 6.02 4.25
CA ALA A 452 -21.39 6.40 3.38
C ALA A 452 -22.05 7.71 3.82
N SER A 453 -22.91 8.22 2.96
CA SER A 453 -23.75 9.40 3.18
C SER A 453 -25.20 9.05 2.84
N SER A 454 -26.14 9.48 3.68
CA SER A 454 -27.58 9.33 3.44
C SER A 454 -28.21 10.47 2.64
N ALA A 455 -27.46 11.53 2.30
CA ALA A 455 -28.03 12.74 1.70
C ALA A 455 -27.18 13.28 0.54
N SER A 456 -27.87 13.89 -0.43
CA SER A 456 -27.25 14.54 -1.60
C SER A 456 -26.50 15.82 -1.27
N THR A 457 -26.78 16.41 -0.11
CA THR A 457 -26.08 17.58 0.44
C THR A 457 -24.69 17.27 0.96
N THR A 458 -24.39 15.98 1.17
CA THR A 458 -23.07 15.45 1.53
C THR A 458 -22.61 14.48 0.42
N PRO A 459 -22.36 14.96 -0.83
CA PRO A 459 -21.99 14.09 -1.93
C PRO A 459 -20.55 13.61 -1.76
N LEU A 460 -20.36 12.30 -1.68
CA LEU A 460 -19.04 11.70 -1.86
C LEU A 460 -18.70 11.78 -3.36
N PRO A 461 -17.49 12.19 -3.79
CA PRO A 461 -17.28 12.71 -5.14
C PRO A 461 -17.69 11.76 -6.26
N VAL A 462 -18.30 12.34 -7.28
CA VAL A 462 -18.81 11.64 -8.46
C VAL A 462 -17.68 11.41 -9.46
N ALA A 463 -17.58 10.20 -10.00
CA ALA A 463 -16.58 9.85 -11.01
C ALA A 463 -16.99 10.33 -12.42
N TRP A 464 -16.05 10.94 -13.14
CA TRP A 464 -16.09 11.07 -14.60
C TRP A 464 -16.28 9.68 -15.22
N LEU A 465 -17.36 9.46 -15.96
CA LEU A 465 -17.74 8.11 -16.37
C LEU A 465 -17.06 7.61 -17.64
N ASN A 466 -16.43 8.45 -18.47
CA ASN A 466 -15.56 8.09 -19.61
C ASN A 466 -15.39 9.33 -20.50
N PHE A 467 -14.26 10.03 -20.44
CA PHE A 467 -13.95 11.06 -21.45
C PHE A 467 -13.18 10.42 -22.62
N LYS A 468 -13.74 10.49 -23.82
CA LYS A 468 -13.18 9.91 -25.04
C LYS A 468 -13.26 10.92 -26.18
N GLY A 469 -12.45 10.71 -27.21
CA GLY A 469 -12.58 11.48 -28.43
C GLY A 469 -11.92 10.82 -29.63
N TYR A 470 -12.39 11.20 -30.81
CA TYR A 470 -12.06 10.56 -32.07
C TYR A 470 -12.00 11.61 -33.18
N ALA A 471 -10.96 11.57 -34.01
CA ALA A 471 -10.88 12.39 -35.22
C ALA A 471 -11.82 11.85 -36.31
N GLN A 472 -12.52 12.76 -37.00
CA GLN A 472 -13.42 12.54 -38.13
C GLN A 472 -13.17 13.60 -39.24
N ASN A 473 -13.80 13.49 -40.40
CA ASN A 473 -13.56 14.41 -41.52
C ASN A 473 -13.92 15.87 -41.22
N GLU A 474 -14.89 16.08 -40.33
CA GLU A 474 -15.41 17.41 -39.97
C GLU A 474 -14.78 17.97 -38.68
N GLY A 475 -13.81 17.27 -38.08
CA GLY A 475 -13.16 17.71 -36.85
C GLY A 475 -12.86 16.61 -35.85
N VAL A 476 -12.69 16.96 -34.57
CA VAL A 476 -12.50 16.01 -33.46
C VAL A 476 -13.77 15.97 -32.61
N ILE A 477 -14.41 14.79 -32.53
CA ILE A 477 -15.55 14.57 -31.64
C ILE A 477 -15.04 14.20 -30.25
N LEU A 478 -15.56 14.88 -29.23
CA LEU A 478 -15.28 14.70 -27.82
C LEU A 478 -16.58 14.30 -27.10
N GLN A 479 -16.54 13.21 -26.35
CA GLN A 479 -17.71 12.67 -25.64
C GLN A 479 -17.36 12.39 -24.19
N TRP A 480 -18.24 12.80 -23.28
CA TRP A 480 -18.11 12.49 -21.86
C TRP A 480 -19.46 12.26 -21.20
N ASN A 481 -19.42 11.44 -20.16
CA ASN A 481 -20.57 11.21 -19.29
C ASN A 481 -20.18 11.57 -17.85
N VAL A 482 -21.14 12.14 -17.12
CA VAL A 482 -21.06 12.34 -15.67
C VAL A 482 -22.12 11.48 -15.01
N ALA A 483 -21.77 10.77 -13.92
CA ALA A 483 -22.71 9.87 -13.25
C ALA A 483 -23.86 10.62 -12.56
N SER A 484 -23.56 11.82 -12.07
CA SER A 484 -24.48 12.78 -11.48
C SER A 484 -23.81 14.16 -11.47
N GLU A 485 -24.60 15.21 -11.49
CA GLU A 485 -24.15 16.60 -11.39
C GLU A 485 -24.69 17.20 -10.10
N THR A 486 -23.93 18.09 -9.47
CA THR A 486 -24.40 18.85 -8.31
C THR A 486 -23.97 20.28 -8.49
N ASN A 487 -24.96 21.19 -8.55
CA ASN A 487 -24.77 22.61 -8.79
C ASN A 487 -23.84 22.90 -9.98
N ASN A 488 -23.86 22.06 -11.01
CA ASN A 488 -22.99 22.22 -12.15
C ASN A 488 -23.49 23.37 -13.04
N ALA A 489 -22.70 24.43 -13.17
CA ALA A 489 -23.04 25.56 -14.01
C ALA A 489 -22.68 25.29 -15.47
N LYS A 490 -21.47 24.79 -15.73
CA LYS A 490 -20.95 24.60 -17.09
C LYS A 490 -19.78 23.62 -17.16
N PHE A 491 -19.58 23.09 -18.35
CA PHE A 491 -18.36 22.41 -18.78
C PHE A 491 -17.61 23.30 -19.77
N THR A 492 -16.31 23.52 -19.55
CA THR A 492 -15.40 24.14 -20.52
C THR A 492 -14.60 23.04 -21.18
N VAL A 493 -14.66 22.97 -22.51
CA VAL A 493 -13.81 22.08 -23.30
C VAL A 493 -12.50 22.81 -23.55
N GLU A 494 -11.40 22.16 -23.23
CA GLU A 494 -10.06 22.74 -23.35
C GLU A 494 -9.17 21.88 -24.25
N ARG A 495 -8.34 22.55 -25.05
CA ARG A 495 -7.38 21.95 -25.98
C ARG A 495 -5.97 22.49 -25.74
N SER A 496 -4.96 21.68 -25.98
CA SER A 496 -3.55 22.05 -25.85
C SER A 496 -2.69 21.35 -26.91
N LEU A 497 -1.63 22.03 -27.38
CA LEU A 497 -0.63 21.43 -28.27
C LEU A 497 0.49 20.72 -27.48
N ASP A 498 0.81 21.21 -26.28
CA ASP A 498 1.94 20.74 -25.47
C ASP A 498 1.51 19.93 -24.23
N GLY A 499 0.20 19.87 -23.95
CA GLY A 499 -0.37 19.21 -22.77
C GLY A 499 -0.21 20.02 -21.47
N ILE A 500 0.34 21.23 -21.54
CA ILE A 500 0.63 22.12 -20.40
C ILE A 500 -0.23 23.38 -20.47
N HIS A 501 -0.23 24.07 -21.61
CA HIS A 501 -1.01 25.29 -21.84
C HIS A 501 -2.29 24.96 -22.57
N TYR A 502 -3.43 25.14 -21.89
CA TYR A 502 -4.75 24.84 -22.42
C TYR A 502 -5.50 26.11 -22.81
N GLU A 503 -6.11 26.09 -23.99
CA GLU A 503 -7.07 27.08 -24.45
C GLU A 503 -8.50 26.55 -24.33
N ALA A 504 -9.44 27.40 -23.92
CA ALA A 504 -10.86 27.07 -23.90
C ALA A 504 -11.44 27.17 -25.33
N ILE A 505 -11.95 26.06 -25.84
CA ILE A 505 -12.50 25.98 -27.21
C ILE A 505 -14.03 25.94 -27.22
N ALA A 506 -14.68 25.59 -26.11
CA ALA A 506 -16.14 25.66 -25.98
C ALA A 506 -16.60 25.71 -24.53
N THR A 507 -17.85 26.13 -24.33
CA THR A 507 -18.57 26.06 -23.07
C THR A 507 -19.93 25.44 -23.28
N ILE A 508 -20.25 24.40 -22.50
CA ILE A 508 -21.51 23.67 -22.54
C ILE A 508 -22.20 23.84 -21.18
N THR A 509 -23.43 24.32 -21.17
CA THR A 509 -24.18 24.49 -19.91
C THR A 509 -24.42 23.14 -19.23
N GLY A 510 -24.15 23.07 -17.93
CA GLY A 510 -24.45 21.90 -17.09
C GLY A 510 -25.95 21.75 -16.87
N LYS A 511 -26.38 20.59 -16.37
CA LYS A 511 -27.79 20.36 -15.99
C LYS A 511 -28.07 20.73 -14.53
N GLY A 512 -27.18 21.47 -13.86
CA GLY A 512 -27.34 21.85 -12.46
C GLY A 512 -27.12 20.67 -11.53
N THR A 513 -28.17 20.30 -10.78
CA THR A 513 -28.15 19.16 -9.86
C THR A 513 -29.02 18.04 -10.41
N THR A 514 -28.39 16.93 -10.82
CA THR A 514 -29.08 15.73 -11.30
C THR A 514 -28.41 14.46 -10.79
N SER A 515 -29.21 13.51 -10.33
CA SER A 515 -28.76 12.16 -9.96
C SER A 515 -28.75 11.18 -11.13
N GLN A 516 -29.25 11.57 -12.30
CA GLN A 516 -29.19 10.76 -13.52
C GLN A 516 -27.91 11.01 -14.29
N GLN A 517 -27.40 9.96 -14.93
CA GLN A 517 -26.27 10.05 -15.83
C GLN A 517 -26.57 11.03 -16.97
N SER A 518 -25.65 11.97 -17.19
CA SER A 518 -25.76 12.95 -18.26
C SER A 518 -24.70 12.72 -19.32
N PRO A 519 -25.08 12.36 -20.56
CA PRO A 519 -24.16 12.33 -21.69
C PRO A 519 -24.00 13.73 -22.28
N TYR A 520 -22.79 14.02 -22.73
CA TYR A 520 -22.41 15.25 -23.41
C TYR A 520 -21.51 14.93 -24.60
N SER A 521 -21.60 15.78 -25.63
CA SER A 521 -20.76 15.68 -26.82
C SER A 521 -20.43 17.09 -27.32
N TYR A 522 -19.22 17.25 -27.84
CA TYR A 522 -18.77 18.46 -28.51
C TYR A 522 -17.89 18.10 -29.69
N THR A 523 -18.02 18.81 -30.81
CA THR A 523 -17.17 18.63 -31.99
C THR A 523 -16.27 19.85 -32.15
N ASP A 524 -14.96 19.66 -32.04
CA ASP A 524 -13.97 20.66 -32.42
C ASP A 524 -13.82 20.66 -33.94
N THR A 525 -14.48 21.61 -34.61
CA THR A 525 -14.49 21.73 -36.09
C THR A 525 -13.24 22.41 -36.65
N ASN A 526 -12.36 22.93 -35.78
CA ASN A 526 -11.10 23.56 -36.18
C ASN A 526 -9.91 22.90 -35.44
N PRO A 527 -9.76 21.56 -35.49
CA PRO A 527 -8.72 20.87 -34.73
C PRO A 527 -7.32 21.22 -35.25
N LEU A 528 -6.33 21.17 -34.36
CA LEU A 528 -4.93 21.33 -34.76
C LEU A 528 -4.51 20.15 -35.63
N VAL A 529 -3.84 20.42 -36.77
CA VAL A 529 -3.28 19.40 -37.67
C VAL A 529 -1.98 18.83 -37.07
N ALA A 530 -2.12 18.17 -35.92
CA ALA A 530 -1.06 17.58 -35.10
C ALA A 530 -1.70 16.61 -34.10
N THR A 531 -0.89 16.07 -33.18
CA THR A 531 -1.43 15.49 -31.94
C THR A 531 -1.75 16.63 -30.98
N ALA A 532 -3.03 16.76 -30.62
CA ALA A 532 -3.50 17.71 -29.62
C ALA A 532 -4.05 16.97 -28.39
N TYR A 533 -3.96 17.61 -27.23
CA TYR A 533 -4.44 17.13 -25.94
C TYR A 533 -5.75 17.84 -25.59
N TYR A 534 -6.72 17.09 -25.11
CA TYR A 534 -8.02 17.61 -24.71
C TYR A 534 -8.31 17.25 -23.27
N ARG A 535 -9.05 18.12 -22.57
CA ARG A 535 -9.64 17.86 -21.25
C ARG A 535 -10.94 18.65 -21.10
N ILE A 536 -11.77 18.23 -20.14
CA ILE A 536 -12.99 18.93 -19.74
C ILE A 536 -12.77 19.53 -18.36
N GLN A 537 -13.04 20.82 -18.22
CA GLN A 537 -13.18 21.49 -16.94
C GLN A 537 -14.67 21.56 -16.59
N GLN A 538 -15.07 21.07 -15.44
CA GLN A 538 -16.39 21.33 -14.86
C GLN A 538 -16.29 22.55 -13.95
N THR A 539 -17.24 23.48 -14.04
CA THR A 539 -17.36 24.64 -13.14
C THR A 539 -18.74 24.66 -12.49
N ASP A 540 -18.78 24.75 -11.17
CA ASP A 540 -20.04 24.84 -10.42
C ASP A 540 -20.60 26.28 -10.36
N VAL A 541 -21.80 26.43 -9.78
CA VAL A 541 -22.44 27.76 -9.60
C VAL A 541 -21.69 28.68 -8.64
N THR A 542 -20.79 28.15 -7.82
CA THR A 542 -19.92 28.91 -6.92
C THR A 542 -18.59 29.30 -7.55
N GLY A 543 -18.28 28.79 -8.74
CA GLY A 543 -17.05 29.06 -9.50
C GLY A 543 -15.92 28.06 -9.26
N GLU A 544 -16.08 27.05 -8.40
CA GLU A 544 -15.07 26.01 -8.20
C GLU A 544 -14.98 25.10 -9.43
N SER A 545 -13.78 24.59 -9.70
CA SER A 545 -13.51 23.81 -10.91
C SER A 545 -12.87 22.45 -10.63
N SER A 546 -13.25 21.45 -11.43
CA SER A 546 -12.62 20.13 -11.45
C SER A 546 -12.37 19.68 -12.89
N TYR A 547 -11.46 18.73 -13.11
CA TYR A 547 -11.03 18.34 -14.45
C TYR A 547 -11.20 16.83 -14.71
N SER A 548 -11.47 16.49 -15.97
CA SER A 548 -11.40 15.12 -16.47
C SER A 548 -9.95 14.63 -16.57
N SER A 549 -9.76 13.36 -16.92
CA SER A 549 -8.48 12.90 -17.50
C SER A 549 -8.19 13.63 -18.80
N VAL A 550 -6.91 13.70 -19.19
CA VAL A 550 -6.47 14.24 -20.49
C VAL A 550 -6.46 13.11 -21.52
N ILE A 551 -6.91 13.39 -22.74
CA ILE A 551 -6.80 12.48 -23.90
C ILE A 551 -5.99 13.14 -25.02
N SER A 552 -5.24 12.36 -25.79
CA SER A 552 -4.49 12.85 -26.96
C SER A 552 -5.11 12.34 -28.26
N ILE A 553 -5.29 13.21 -29.25
CA ILE A 553 -5.90 12.88 -30.54
C ILE A 553 -5.03 13.47 -31.65
N SER A 554 -4.63 12.63 -32.61
CA SER A 554 -3.92 13.05 -33.82
C SER A 554 -4.91 13.31 -34.95
N TYR A 555 -4.84 14.51 -35.54
CA TYR A 555 -5.70 14.94 -36.65
C TYR A 555 -4.87 15.30 -37.90
N THR A 556 -5.28 14.82 -39.08
CA THR A 556 -4.62 15.08 -40.37
C THR A 556 -5.65 15.49 -41.43
N THR A 557 -5.28 16.38 -42.37
CA THR A 557 -6.17 16.91 -43.43
C THR A 557 -6.36 15.96 -44.62
N THR A 558 -5.59 14.88 -44.68
CA THR A 558 -5.76 13.78 -45.62
C THR A 558 -5.97 12.50 -44.82
N ARG A 559 -7.14 11.90 -44.95
CA ARG A 559 -7.44 10.58 -44.41
C ARG A 559 -7.72 9.64 -45.59
N PRO A 560 -7.03 8.49 -45.70
CA PRO A 560 -7.54 7.42 -46.55
C PRO A 560 -8.87 6.92 -45.97
N ALA A 561 -9.88 6.73 -46.82
CA ALA A 561 -11.20 6.22 -46.47
C ALA A 561 -11.08 4.95 -45.62
N THR A 562 -11.57 4.98 -44.36
CA THR A 562 -11.23 3.96 -43.35
C THR A 562 -12.40 3.09 -42.90
N GLN A 563 -13.62 3.31 -43.39
CA GLN A 563 -14.79 2.51 -43.05
C GLN A 563 -15.59 2.09 -44.29
N PHE A 564 -15.93 0.80 -44.33
CA PHE A 564 -16.89 0.22 -45.26
C PHE A 564 -17.94 -0.54 -44.45
N THR A 565 -19.16 -0.59 -44.95
CA THR A 565 -20.23 -1.41 -44.37
C THR A 565 -20.64 -2.51 -45.33
N VAL A 566 -21.11 -3.62 -44.78
CA VAL A 566 -21.67 -4.74 -45.56
C VAL A 566 -23.16 -4.78 -45.26
N PHE A 567 -23.99 -4.71 -46.30
CA PHE A 567 -25.44 -4.66 -46.14
C PHE A 567 -26.17 -5.41 -47.29
N PRO A 568 -27.37 -5.96 -47.03
CA PRO A 568 -28.01 -6.07 -45.73
C PRO A 568 -27.21 -6.99 -44.78
N ASN A 569 -27.29 -6.74 -43.48
CA ASN A 569 -26.62 -7.55 -42.46
C ASN A 569 -27.39 -7.44 -41.13
N PRO A 570 -28.12 -8.48 -40.70
CA PRO A 570 -28.20 -9.81 -41.33
C PRO A 570 -28.89 -9.81 -42.72
N ALA A 571 -28.54 -10.78 -43.57
CA ALA A 571 -29.13 -11.00 -44.89
C ALA A 571 -29.73 -12.41 -45.01
N ARG A 572 -30.66 -12.62 -45.94
CA ARG A 572 -31.13 -13.97 -46.32
C ARG A 572 -30.22 -14.57 -47.39
N SER A 573 -30.23 -15.90 -47.53
CA SER A 573 -29.45 -16.60 -48.56
C SER A 573 -29.85 -16.25 -50.01
N THR A 574 -30.95 -15.52 -50.20
CA THR A 574 -31.43 -15.03 -51.51
C THR A 574 -31.09 -13.55 -51.77
N ASP A 575 -30.53 -12.84 -50.78
CA ASP A 575 -30.28 -11.41 -50.89
C ASP A 575 -28.94 -11.14 -51.59
N SER A 576 -28.89 -10.08 -52.41
CA SER A 576 -27.64 -9.56 -52.96
C SER A 576 -26.90 -8.76 -51.90
N ILE A 577 -25.71 -9.20 -51.52
CA ILE A 577 -24.89 -8.52 -50.50
C ILE A 577 -24.04 -7.42 -51.15
N SER A 578 -24.05 -6.25 -50.55
CA SER A 578 -23.36 -5.05 -51.04
C SER A 578 -22.36 -4.51 -50.04
N LEU A 579 -21.26 -3.94 -50.56
CA LEU A 579 -20.31 -3.13 -49.82
C LEU A 579 -20.66 -1.66 -50.06
N SER A 580 -20.88 -0.90 -49.00
CA SER A 580 -21.00 0.56 -49.09
C SER A 580 -19.76 1.23 -48.53
N PHE A 581 -19.29 2.24 -49.27
CA PHE A 581 -18.14 3.05 -48.95
C PHE A 581 -18.61 4.49 -48.72
N GLU A 582 -18.09 5.14 -47.68
CA GLU A 582 -18.43 6.54 -47.38
C GLU A 582 -17.70 7.52 -48.31
N GLU A 583 -16.65 7.09 -49.03
CA GLU A 583 -15.84 7.90 -49.96
C GLU A 583 -15.40 7.12 -51.22
N THR A 584 -14.69 7.77 -52.15
CA THR A 584 -14.11 7.17 -53.37
C THR A 584 -13.12 6.04 -53.03
N ILE A 585 -13.03 5.00 -53.88
CA ILE A 585 -12.18 3.79 -53.65
C ILE A 585 -10.85 3.84 -54.44
N PRO A 586 -9.82 4.61 -54.03
CA PRO A 586 -8.49 4.49 -54.62
C PRO A 586 -7.51 3.69 -53.75
N ALA A 587 -7.80 3.41 -52.46
CA ALA A 587 -6.84 2.86 -51.50
C ALA A 587 -6.95 1.34 -51.25
N TYR A 588 -8.14 0.74 -51.44
CA TYR A 588 -8.36 -0.71 -51.32
C TYR A 588 -8.63 -1.30 -52.70
N THR A 589 -7.88 -2.33 -53.10
CA THR A 589 -7.95 -2.92 -54.44
C THR A 589 -8.63 -4.28 -54.46
N ASP A 590 -8.77 -4.93 -53.31
CA ASP A 590 -9.28 -6.29 -53.22
C ASP A 590 -10.24 -6.45 -52.03
N TYR A 591 -11.28 -7.26 -52.21
CA TYR A 591 -12.09 -7.80 -51.11
C TYR A 591 -12.01 -9.33 -51.07
N THR A 592 -12.13 -9.90 -49.88
CA THR A 592 -12.14 -11.35 -49.64
C THR A 592 -13.16 -11.71 -48.57
N ILE A 593 -13.91 -12.80 -48.77
CA ILE A 593 -14.88 -13.35 -47.82
C ILE A 593 -14.34 -14.65 -47.25
N TYR A 594 -14.39 -14.77 -45.92
CA TYR A 594 -13.98 -15.94 -45.17
C TYR A 594 -15.17 -16.60 -44.48
N ASP A 595 -15.16 -17.94 -44.40
CA ASP A 595 -15.92 -18.65 -43.37
C ASP A 595 -15.29 -18.48 -41.98
N PHE A 596 -15.99 -18.93 -40.93
CA PHE A 596 -15.50 -18.80 -39.55
C PHE A 596 -14.27 -19.69 -39.24
N SER A 597 -13.94 -20.65 -40.11
CA SER A 597 -12.70 -21.44 -40.03
C SER A 597 -11.53 -20.80 -40.80
N GLY A 598 -11.75 -19.64 -41.43
CA GLY A 598 -10.72 -18.91 -42.17
C GLY A 598 -10.53 -19.37 -43.63
N HIS A 599 -11.39 -20.24 -44.16
CA HIS A 599 -11.34 -20.59 -45.58
C HIS A 599 -11.92 -19.46 -46.43
N ILE A 600 -11.25 -19.16 -47.55
CA ILE A 600 -11.70 -18.16 -48.51
C ILE A 600 -12.85 -18.74 -49.34
N LEU A 601 -13.99 -18.05 -49.32
CA LEU A 601 -15.19 -18.42 -50.08
C LEU A 601 -15.33 -17.63 -51.38
N SER A 602 -14.89 -16.38 -51.39
CA SER A 602 -14.92 -15.49 -52.54
C SER A 602 -13.87 -14.40 -52.40
N SER A 603 -13.31 -13.94 -53.52
CA SER A 603 -12.42 -12.78 -53.56
C SER A 603 -12.49 -12.14 -54.93
N ASP A 604 -12.48 -10.82 -55.00
CA ASP A 604 -12.46 -10.08 -56.26
C ASP A 604 -11.83 -8.69 -56.07
N LYS A 605 -11.57 -8.01 -57.18
CA LYS A 605 -10.96 -6.67 -57.20
C LYS A 605 -12.00 -5.57 -57.26
N LEU A 606 -11.75 -4.51 -56.51
CA LEU A 606 -12.49 -3.26 -56.61
C LEU A 606 -11.86 -2.38 -57.70
N LYS A 607 -12.68 -1.78 -58.56
CA LYS A 607 -12.24 -0.82 -59.57
C LYS A 607 -12.44 0.59 -59.05
N ALA A 608 -11.58 1.52 -59.49
CA ALA A 608 -11.71 2.94 -59.14
C ALA A 608 -13.05 3.58 -59.57
N SER A 609 -13.78 2.95 -60.50
CA SER A 609 -15.14 3.35 -60.92
C SER A 609 -16.24 2.89 -59.97
N ASP A 610 -15.95 1.95 -59.06
CA ASP A 610 -16.91 1.46 -58.08
C ASP A 610 -17.02 2.51 -56.98
N THR A 611 -18.01 3.40 -57.07
CA THR A 611 -18.23 4.47 -56.10
C THR A 611 -19.57 4.24 -55.40
N GLY A 612 -19.59 4.44 -54.08
CA GLY A 612 -20.81 4.32 -53.26
C GLY A 612 -21.16 2.88 -52.87
N ILE A 613 -21.64 2.06 -53.81
CA ILE A 613 -22.14 0.69 -53.53
C ILE A 613 -21.59 -0.31 -54.55
N PHE A 614 -20.93 -1.36 -54.05
CA PHE A 614 -20.44 -2.49 -54.85
C PHE A 614 -21.21 -3.76 -54.50
N MET A 615 -21.83 -4.42 -55.47
CA MET A 615 -22.52 -5.70 -55.24
C MET A 615 -21.55 -6.87 -55.35
N MET A 616 -21.49 -7.68 -54.30
CA MET A 616 -20.67 -8.89 -54.29
C MET A 616 -21.34 -10.00 -55.11
N ASN A 617 -20.55 -10.70 -55.93
CA ASN A 617 -21.04 -11.77 -56.78
C ASN A 617 -20.83 -13.14 -56.11
N THR A 618 -21.50 -13.37 -54.99
CA THR A 618 -21.41 -14.64 -54.26
C THR A 618 -22.72 -14.98 -53.54
N GLN A 619 -23.12 -16.25 -53.65
CA GLN A 619 -24.30 -16.78 -52.95
C GLN A 619 -23.82 -17.48 -51.68
N LEU A 620 -24.22 -16.97 -50.53
CA LEU A 620 -23.84 -17.48 -49.22
C LEU A 620 -25.02 -18.21 -48.58
N ILE A 621 -24.77 -19.37 -47.99
CA ILE A 621 -25.77 -20.11 -47.21
C ILE A 621 -25.84 -19.56 -45.79
N LYS A 622 -26.81 -20.01 -44.99
CA LYS A 622 -26.95 -19.61 -43.59
C LYS A 622 -25.65 -19.82 -42.80
N GLY A 623 -25.14 -18.78 -42.16
CA GLY A 623 -23.84 -18.81 -41.50
C GLY A 623 -23.30 -17.43 -41.13
N MET A 624 -22.14 -17.42 -40.46
CA MET A 624 -21.41 -16.20 -40.12
C MET A 624 -20.11 -16.15 -40.91
N TYR A 625 -19.85 -14.99 -41.52
CA TYR A 625 -18.75 -14.74 -42.43
C TYR A 625 -17.98 -13.48 -42.04
N LEU A 626 -16.74 -13.38 -42.53
CA LEU A 626 -15.91 -12.19 -42.38
C LEU A 626 -15.55 -11.64 -43.75
N VAL A 627 -15.88 -10.38 -44.02
CA VAL A 627 -15.47 -9.67 -45.23
C VAL A 627 -14.24 -8.85 -44.90
N ARG A 628 -13.19 -8.97 -45.71
CA ARG A 628 -11.92 -8.23 -45.56
C ARG A 628 -11.66 -7.35 -46.77
N LEU A 629 -11.14 -6.15 -46.54
CA LEU A 629 -10.56 -5.30 -47.58
C LEU A 629 -9.04 -5.18 -47.42
N THR A 630 -8.33 -5.23 -48.55
CA THR A 630 -6.87 -5.04 -48.63
C THR A 630 -6.46 -4.14 -49.79
N GLY A 631 -5.37 -3.41 -49.62
CA GLY A 631 -4.79 -2.52 -50.63
C GLY A 631 -3.32 -2.23 -50.35
N GLU A 632 -2.58 -1.79 -51.37
CA GLU A 632 -1.15 -1.56 -51.29
C GLU A 632 -0.83 -0.42 -50.29
N GLY A 633 -0.08 -0.72 -49.22
CA GLY A 633 0.27 0.24 -48.18
C GLY A 633 -0.85 0.58 -47.17
N VAL A 634 -1.95 -0.18 -47.17
CA VAL A 634 -3.12 0.06 -46.29
C VAL A 634 -3.35 -1.10 -45.33
N GLU A 635 -3.65 -0.79 -44.06
CA GLU A 635 -4.06 -1.81 -43.08
C GLU A 635 -5.35 -2.52 -43.50
N SER A 636 -5.38 -3.84 -43.31
CA SER A 636 -6.57 -4.65 -43.61
C SER A 636 -7.75 -4.28 -42.71
N LYS A 637 -8.95 -4.15 -43.29
CA LYS A 637 -10.20 -3.92 -42.55
C LYS A 637 -11.11 -5.12 -42.64
N PHE A 638 -11.92 -5.34 -41.61
CA PHE A 638 -12.81 -6.49 -41.49
C PHE A 638 -14.22 -6.06 -41.09
N GLN A 639 -15.23 -6.67 -41.69
CA GLN A 639 -16.62 -6.51 -41.31
C GLN A 639 -17.28 -7.90 -41.20
N LYS A 640 -18.00 -8.12 -40.11
CA LYS A 640 -18.80 -9.33 -39.90
C LYS A 640 -20.04 -9.29 -40.79
N LEU A 641 -20.37 -10.41 -41.44
CA LEU A 641 -21.60 -10.62 -42.22
C LEU A 641 -22.35 -11.85 -41.66
N VAL A 642 -23.66 -11.73 -41.46
CA VAL A 642 -24.53 -12.81 -40.99
C VAL A 642 -25.57 -13.14 -42.06
N ILE A 643 -25.68 -14.41 -42.43
CA ILE A 643 -26.75 -14.94 -43.28
C ILE A 643 -27.69 -15.78 -42.42
N GLU A 644 -28.98 -15.43 -42.39
CA GLU A 644 -30.01 -16.06 -41.54
C GLU A 644 -30.95 -17.02 -42.28
#